data_AF-A0A7V1HXD6-F1
#
_entry.id   AF-A0A7V1HXD6-F1
#
_cell.length_a   1.000
_cell.length_b   1.000
_cell.length_c   1.000
_cell.angle_alpha   90.00
_cell.angle_beta   90.00
_cell.angle_gamma   90.00
#
_symmetry.space_group_name_H-M   'P 1'
#
loop_
_entity.id
_entity.type
_entity.pdbx_description
1 polymer ?
#
loop_
_entity_poly.entity_id
_entity_poly.type
_entity_poly.pdbx_seq_one_letter_code
_entity_poly.pdbx_strand_id
1 'polypeptide(L)'
;MLEIRGHARGGQGMVTAFEILAKVFSHLGDYYVQSFPAFGVERTGAPIQAFIRVAKKEIQNRSNVYNPHLIVVFDETLFDQVPVFDGLRENGTLLVNTEKDISDHVPEGVNVYKVPATKISLELGLGSKSLPIVNAAMMGAIMKLLDADIEIAKEIIKANVPSKPEANAQSSEIAYNNIIGLDGNEKFLLENLNKLDDDVEKEFKPEDLEYDEKILDGFDFPVWSDPLDVNKTGNWRVLTPEYVTKEPPCTNNCPAGTDVRGFVKLAGEGKFEESFDLIYEHNPFPSVCGRVCPHFCEQNCNRNDFGGAINIGSIERFVGDQVIGKKIDKAEVKYDEKIAVVGSGPAGLTAALRLVEKGYNVTVFEALPQAGGMMRTGIPKFRLPDDVLDDEIDKIIQRGVKLVLNKKVSVKELEKDFDAVVSAVGSHIGYNMKVSNPELVEEGIDFLRNFKLNGQNAGIKKGDEIAIIGGGNTAIDVARTVLRLGAVPTIYYRRTENEMPAIHIEVEEALAEGVKIKFLTNLTDIQKGADGRLQLEMIKYKLGEADDSGRKTPIPIEGSEYMLEADKVFAAIGQTYDNYIFSGETIRAKQGKTPFEAKIPVFSAGDMAWGGTVTEAIGSGNKVAEEVNAYLRHQPYSHDEHVSEVVLPSDLNEVYYLPTPRIDNEIYHAKDFYNDFTEVMKPLTSEQIVNEGHRCLSCGECFTCGNCFNFCPDAAISYDENGRLRINYDYCKGCGICVEECPSSAIDFKLIVKN
;
A
#
# COMPACT_ATOMS: atom_id res chain seq x y z
N MET A 1 11.42 22.27 -48.66
CA MET A 1 11.71 22.64 -47.23
C MET A 1 12.76 21.71 -46.64
N LEU A 2 13.84 22.25 -46.04
CA LEU A 2 14.86 21.48 -45.32
C LEU A 2 14.46 21.27 -43.86
N GLU A 3 14.66 20.06 -43.34
CA GLU A 3 14.35 19.68 -41.96
C GLU A 3 15.51 18.92 -41.34
N ILE A 4 15.98 19.33 -40.17
CA ILE A 4 17.12 18.72 -39.46
C ILE A 4 16.68 18.37 -38.04
N ARG A 5 17.08 17.17 -37.58
CA ARG A 5 16.84 16.69 -36.21
C ARG A 5 18.16 16.44 -35.49
N GLY A 6 18.35 17.11 -34.36
CA GLY A 6 19.48 16.91 -33.46
C GLY A 6 19.14 15.95 -32.32
N HIS A 7 20.10 15.11 -31.95
CA HIS A 7 20.10 14.31 -30.72
C HIS A 7 21.37 14.58 -29.92
N ALA A 8 21.22 14.87 -28.63
CA ALA A 8 22.34 15.13 -27.72
C ALA A 8 22.00 14.74 -26.28
N ARG A 9 22.97 14.87 -25.38
CA ARG A 9 22.73 14.86 -23.93
C ARG A 9 22.55 16.26 -23.37
N GLY A 10 21.69 16.40 -22.38
CA GLY A 10 21.52 17.65 -21.63
C GLY A 10 22.86 18.15 -21.11
N GLY A 11 23.23 19.39 -21.48
CA GLY A 11 24.53 20.01 -21.15
C GLY A 11 25.57 20.02 -22.28
N GLN A 12 25.35 19.34 -23.42
CA GLN A 12 26.26 19.35 -24.58
C GLN A 12 26.07 20.56 -25.53
N GLY A 13 25.13 21.45 -25.23
CA GLY A 13 24.95 22.73 -25.95
C GLY A 13 24.22 22.63 -27.30
N MET A 14 23.48 21.56 -27.57
CA MET A 14 22.77 21.35 -28.85
C MET A 14 21.69 22.40 -29.12
N VAL A 15 20.91 22.82 -28.12
CA VAL A 15 19.88 23.86 -28.30
C VAL A 15 20.52 25.16 -28.78
N THR A 16 21.61 25.58 -28.13
CA THR A 16 22.39 26.74 -28.54
C THR A 16 22.99 26.57 -29.94
N ALA A 17 23.45 25.37 -30.31
CA ALA A 17 23.91 25.10 -31.67
C ALA A 17 22.78 25.32 -32.70
N PHE A 18 21.58 24.79 -32.44
CA PHE A 18 20.44 24.91 -33.36
C PHE A 18 19.86 26.34 -33.42
N GLU A 19 19.98 27.12 -32.35
CA GLU A 19 19.68 28.55 -32.37
C GLU A 19 20.70 29.35 -33.20
N ILE A 20 22.00 29.04 -33.05
CA ILE A 20 23.07 29.63 -33.85
C ILE A 20 22.88 29.28 -35.33
N LEU A 21 22.57 28.01 -35.63
CA LEU A 21 22.28 27.56 -36.99
C LEU A 21 21.10 28.31 -37.60
N ALA A 22 20.05 28.57 -36.82
CA ALA A 22 18.91 29.35 -37.29
C ALA A 22 19.29 30.79 -37.65
N LYS A 23 20.14 31.41 -36.82
CA LYS A 23 20.70 32.74 -37.10
C LYS A 23 21.57 32.71 -38.36
N VAL A 24 22.39 31.67 -38.55
CA VAL A 24 23.21 31.50 -39.76
C VAL A 24 22.33 31.43 -41.01
N PHE A 25 21.30 30.59 -41.02
CA PHE A 25 20.36 30.52 -42.16
C PHE A 25 19.66 31.85 -42.42
N SER A 26 19.32 32.61 -41.37
CA SER A 26 18.73 33.95 -41.50
C SER A 26 19.70 34.99 -42.10
N HIS A 27 21.02 34.75 -42.06
CA HIS A 27 22.05 35.61 -42.67
C HIS A 27 22.49 35.14 -44.07
N LEU A 28 22.34 33.85 -44.38
CA LEU A 28 22.73 33.25 -45.67
C LEU A 28 21.78 33.63 -46.83
N GLY A 29 20.55 34.08 -46.55
CA GLY A 29 19.59 34.51 -47.56
C GLY A 29 18.17 34.75 -47.01
N ASP A 30 17.20 34.95 -47.91
CA ASP A 30 15.77 35.15 -47.58
C ASP A 30 15.10 33.82 -47.19
N TYR A 31 15.52 33.23 -46.08
CA TYR A 31 14.95 32.01 -45.55
C TYR A 31 14.08 32.27 -44.33
N TYR A 32 12.92 31.62 -44.28
CA TYR A 32 12.14 31.44 -43.08
C TYR A 32 12.73 30.28 -42.31
N VAL A 33 13.05 30.51 -41.03
CA VAL A 33 13.70 29.53 -40.19
C VAL A 33 12.92 29.35 -38.90
N GLN A 34 12.67 28.10 -38.53
CA GLN A 34 12.03 27.73 -37.29
C GLN A 34 12.96 26.79 -36.54
N SER A 35 13.40 27.17 -35.35
CA SER A 35 14.22 26.34 -34.46
C SER A 35 13.54 26.21 -33.11
N PHE A 36 13.40 24.99 -32.63
CA PHE A 36 12.72 24.71 -31.37
C PHE A 36 13.26 23.41 -30.74
N PRO A 37 13.47 23.40 -29.42
CA PRO A 37 13.86 22.19 -28.71
C PRO A 37 12.63 21.33 -28.37
N ALA A 38 12.86 20.04 -28.13
CA ALA A 38 11.93 19.18 -27.41
C ALA A 38 12.61 18.61 -26.17
N PHE A 39 11.98 18.84 -25.01
CA PHE A 39 12.45 18.41 -23.71
C PHE A 39 11.43 17.47 -23.05
N GLY A 40 11.91 16.37 -22.47
CA GLY A 40 11.19 15.65 -21.41
C GLY A 40 11.47 16.27 -20.03
N VAL A 41 11.04 15.59 -18.97
CA VAL A 41 11.15 16.05 -17.55
C VAL A 41 12.59 15.94 -16.96
N GLU A 42 13.63 15.91 -17.78
CA GLU A 42 14.90 15.27 -17.40
C GLU A 42 16.06 16.20 -16.97
N ARG A 43 17.03 15.63 -16.22
CA ARG A 43 18.23 16.27 -15.64
C ARG A 43 19.42 16.30 -16.63
N THR A 44 20.50 17.03 -16.32
CA THR A 44 21.77 17.02 -17.10
C THR A 44 22.23 15.60 -17.42
N GLY A 45 22.56 15.31 -18.69
CA GLY A 45 22.97 13.98 -19.17
C GLY A 45 21.87 13.17 -19.89
N ALA A 46 20.60 13.56 -19.72
CA ALA A 46 19.45 12.98 -20.40
C ALA A 46 19.47 13.16 -21.92
N PRO A 47 18.97 12.19 -22.73
CA PRO A 47 18.72 12.39 -24.14
C PRO A 47 17.77 13.57 -24.39
N ILE A 48 18.15 14.47 -25.29
CA ILE A 48 17.35 15.62 -25.70
C ILE A 48 17.32 15.72 -27.23
N GLN A 49 16.27 16.37 -27.75
CA GLN A 49 16.12 16.63 -29.17
C GLN A 49 16.02 18.13 -29.47
N ALA A 50 16.50 18.53 -30.63
CA ALA A 50 16.30 19.86 -31.17
C ALA A 50 15.98 19.77 -32.66
N PHE A 51 15.14 20.67 -33.14
CA PHE A 51 14.66 20.66 -34.50
C PHE A 51 14.93 21.99 -35.17
N ILE A 52 15.22 21.94 -36.47
CA ILE A 52 15.26 23.14 -37.31
C ILE A 52 14.61 22.86 -38.65
N ARG A 53 13.80 23.83 -39.11
CA ARG A 53 13.21 23.87 -40.44
C ARG A 53 13.68 25.13 -41.16
N VAL A 54 13.99 24.99 -42.44
CA VAL A 54 14.42 26.08 -43.31
C VAL A 54 13.63 26.01 -44.61
N ALA A 55 12.96 27.09 -44.98
CA ALA A 55 12.16 27.19 -46.19
C ALA A 55 12.26 28.59 -46.83
N LYS A 56 11.93 28.72 -48.11
CA LYS A 56 11.81 30.02 -48.80
C LYS A 56 10.46 30.70 -48.61
N LYS A 57 9.47 29.96 -48.10
CA LYS A 57 8.12 30.45 -47.76
C LYS A 57 7.90 30.33 -46.26
N GLU A 58 6.89 31.03 -45.75
CA GLU A 58 6.54 31.01 -44.33
C GLU A 58 6.28 29.57 -43.84
N ILE A 59 6.88 29.20 -42.69
CA ILE A 59 6.74 27.88 -42.09
C ILE A 59 5.52 27.87 -41.17
N GLN A 60 4.45 27.20 -41.60
CA GLN A 60 3.22 27.09 -40.80
C GLN A 60 3.16 25.82 -39.92
N ASN A 61 3.98 24.80 -40.21
CA ASN A 61 4.03 23.59 -39.42
C ASN A 61 4.80 23.81 -38.11
N ARG A 62 4.16 23.52 -36.96
CA ARG A 62 4.75 23.67 -35.62
C ARG A 62 5.02 22.33 -34.91
N SER A 63 4.82 21.21 -35.59
CA SER A 63 5.03 19.87 -35.03
C SER A 63 6.52 19.52 -34.97
N ASN A 64 6.90 18.49 -34.22
CA ASN A 64 8.27 17.96 -34.25
C ASN A 64 8.69 17.53 -35.66
N VAL A 65 10.00 17.46 -35.92
CA VAL A 65 10.53 16.94 -37.19
C VAL A 65 10.57 15.42 -37.12
N TYR A 66 9.53 14.80 -37.66
CA TYR A 66 9.43 13.34 -37.76
C TYR A 66 10.22 12.80 -38.95
N ASN A 67 10.29 13.54 -40.07
CA ASN A 67 10.94 13.10 -41.30
C ASN A 67 12.17 13.94 -41.69
N PRO A 68 13.29 13.88 -40.94
CA PRO A 68 14.44 14.74 -41.19
C PRO A 68 15.19 14.37 -42.48
N HIS A 69 15.83 15.37 -43.09
CA HIS A 69 16.81 15.20 -44.17
C HIS A 69 18.21 14.93 -43.60
N LEU A 70 18.52 15.60 -42.48
CA LEU A 70 19.79 15.48 -41.77
C LEU A 70 19.52 15.18 -40.30
N ILE A 71 20.17 14.14 -39.79
CA ILE A 71 20.25 13.86 -38.36
C ILE A 71 21.63 14.27 -37.86
N VAL A 72 21.68 15.01 -36.76
CA VAL A 72 22.93 15.41 -36.10
C VAL A 72 23.01 14.80 -34.72
N VAL A 73 24.05 14.02 -34.43
CA VAL A 73 24.21 13.31 -33.15
C VAL A 73 25.46 13.80 -32.44
N PHE A 74 25.29 14.36 -31.25
CA PHE A 74 26.39 14.94 -30.45
C PHE A 74 27.10 13.89 -29.60
N ASP A 75 26.49 12.72 -29.41
CA ASP A 75 27.00 11.59 -28.62
C ASP A 75 26.56 10.26 -29.23
N GLU A 76 27.52 9.47 -29.71
CA GLU A 76 27.29 8.16 -30.36
C GLU A 76 26.57 7.15 -29.45
N THR A 77 26.67 7.28 -28.13
CA THR A 77 26.01 6.36 -27.18
C THR A 77 24.49 6.46 -27.21
N LEU A 78 23.93 7.45 -27.89
CA LEU A 78 22.49 7.62 -28.07
C LEU A 78 21.87 6.61 -29.03
N PHE A 79 22.67 5.97 -29.91
CA PHE A 79 22.16 4.94 -30.82
C PHE A 79 21.51 3.77 -30.07
N ASP A 80 22.00 3.45 -28.88
CA ASP A 80 21.49 2.35 -28.05
C ASP A 80 20.36 2.78 -27.10
N GLN A 81 20.08 4.08 -27.00
CA GLN A 81 19.19 4.64 -25.96
C GLN A 81 17.89 5.20 -26.53
N VAL A 82 17.93 5.72 -27.75
CA VAL A 82 16.78 6.36 -28.40
C VAL A 82 16.73 5.97 -29.86
N PRO A 83 15.53 5.94 -30.49
CA PRO A 83 15.40 5.59 -31.89
C PRO A 83 15.89 6.73 -32.79
N VAL A 84 17.21 6.85 -32.94
CA VAL A 84 17.86 8.00 -33.61
C VAL A 84 17.42 8.14 -35.06
N PHE A 85 17.19 7.03 -35.76
CA PHE A 85 16.95 6.95 -37.20
C PHE A 85 15.47 7.02 -37.62
N ASP A 86 14.53 7.03 -36.67
CA ASP A 86 13.09 6.97 -36.99
C ASP A 86 12.65 8.09 -37.92
N GLY A 87 12.03 7.72 -39.05
CA GLY A 87 11.54 8.66 -40.06
C GLY A 87 12.62 9.35 -40.89
N LEU A 88 13.91 8.99 -40.76
CA LEU A 88 14.93 9.51 -41.68
C LEU A 88 14.51 9.22 -43.13
N ARG A 89 14.51 10.26 -43.97
CA ARG A 89 14.11 10.14 -45.39
C ARG A 89 15.05 9.20 -46.14
N GLU A 90 14.56 8.62 -47.25
CA GLU A 90 15.41 7.82 -48.16
C GLU A 90 16.60 8.68 -48.65
N ASN A 91 17.82 8.13 -48.61
CA ASN A 91 19.10 8.83 -48.82
C ASN A 91 19.40 9.95 -47.80
N GLY A 92 18.76 9.92 -46.63
CA GLY A 92 19.02 10.85 -45.54
C GLY A 92 20.46 10.79 -45.03
N THR A 93 20.88 11.89 -44.41
CA THR A 93 22.26 12.08 -43.95
C THR A 93 22.35 11.99 -42.43
N LEU A 94 23.39 11.34 -41.93
CA LEU A 94 23.81 11.33 -40.53
C LEU A 94 25.12 12.09 -40.38
N LEU A 95 25.16 13.08 -39.49
CA LEU A 95 26.38 13.66 -38.96
C LEU A 95 26.54 13.28 -37.48
N VAL A 96 27.65 12.66 -37.11
CA VAL A 96 27.88 12.20 -35.74
C VAL A 96 29.24 12.64 -35.18
N ASN A 97 29.24 12.98 -33.90
CA ASN A 97 30.45 13.27 -33.13
C ASN A 97 31.20 11.98 -32.74
N THR A 98 32.06 11.47 -33.61
CA THR A 98 32.92 10.31 -33.32
C THR A 98 34.08 10.15 -34.32
N GLU A 99 35.10 9.38 -33.92
CA GLU A 99 36.14 8.82 -34.81
C GLU A 99 35.96 7.31 -35.02
N LYS A 100 35.09 6.66 -34.24
CA LYS A 100 34.93 5.20 -34.23
C LYS A 100 34.18 4.72 -35.47
N ASP A 101 34.31 3.42 -35.73
CA ASP A 101 33.42 2.74 -36.66
C ASP A 101 32.04 2.58 -36.00
N ILE A 102 31.00 2.94 -36.75
CA ILE A 102 29.59 2.89 -36.31
C ILE A 102 28.72 2.14 -37.31
N SER A 103 29.31 1.46 -38.29
CA SER A 103 28.61 0.73 -39.35
C SER A 103 27.53 -0.21 -38.81
N ASP A 104 27.78 -0.87 -37.68
CA ASP A 104 26.83 -1.77 -37.01
C ASP A 104 25.54 -1.09 -36.51
N HIS A 105 25.54 0.25 -36.34
CA HIS A 105 24.41 1.00 -35.79
C HIS A 105 23.63 1.76 -36.88
N VAL A 106 24.16 1.85 -38.11
CA VAL A 106 23.58 2.68 -39.17
C VAL A 106 22.80 1.81 -40.16
N PRO A 107 21.52 2.13 -40.43
CA PRO A 107 20.75 1.44 -41.47
C PRO A 107 21.40 1.53 -42.86
N GLU A 108 21.20 0.51 -43.71
CA GLU A 108 21.63 0.55 -45.10
C GLU A 108 21.01 1.75 -45.85
N GLY A 109 21.80 2.43 -46.69
CA GLY A 109 21.33 3.56 -47.51
C GLY A 109 21.39 4.94 -46.84
N VAL A 110 21.96 5.06 -45.63
CA VAL A 110 22.20 6.35 -44.96
C VAL A 110 23.59 6.89 -45.30
N ASN A 111 23.66 8.17 -45.68
CA ASN A 111 24.94 8.85 -45.91
C ASN A 111 25.56 9.27 -44.57
N VAL A 112 26.73 8.74 -44.22
CA VAL A 112 27.34 8.92 -42.89
C VAL A 112 28.58 9.80 -42.94
N TYR A 113 28.54 10.88 -42.17
CA TYR A 113 29.68 11.78 -41.94
C TYR A 113 30.02 11.83 -40.46
N LYS A 114 31.31 11.85 -40.14
CA LYS A 114 31.79 11.82 -38.76
C LYS A 114 32.72 12.99 -38.48
N VAL A 115 32.72 13.49 -37.26
CA VAL A 115 33.64 14.55 -36.82
C VAL A 115 34.12 14.30 -35.38
N PRO A 116 35.42 14.46 -35.09
CA PRO A 116 35.95 14.34 -33.73
C PRO A 116 35.66 15.56 -32.84
N ALA A 117 34.40 16.01 -32.77
CA ALA A 117 34.04 17.28 -32.11
C ALA A 117 34.38 17.29 -30.60
N THR A 118 34.24 16.15 -29.90
CA THR A 118 34.67 16.02 -28.49
C THR A 118 36.17 16.27 -28.33
N LYS A 119 37.00 15.66 -29.19
CA LYS A 119 38.45 15.79 -29.14
C LYS A 119 38.89 17.22 -29.47
N ILE A 120 38.34 17.79 -30.55
CA ILE A 120 38.60 19.19 -30.96
C ILE A 120 38.27 20.15 -29.82
N SER A 121 37.13 19.97 -29.15
CA SER A 121 36.68 20.84 -28.07
C SER A 121 37.58 20.72 -26.84
N LEU A 122 37.98 19.50 -26.45
CA LEU A 122 38.87 19.28 -25.31
C LEU A 122 40.29 19.84 -25.53
N GLU A 123 40.84 19.72 -26.74
CA GLU A 123 42.16 20.27 -27.10
C GLU A 123 42.19 21.81 -27.01
N LEU A 124 41.07 22.47 -27.32
CA LEU A 124 40.91 23.93 -27.18
C LEU A 124 40.42 24.36 -25.78
N GLY A 125 40.30 23.43 -24.84
CA GLY A 125 39.87 23.69 -23.46
C GLY A 125 38.40 24.13 -23.34
N LEU A 126 37.53 23.64 -24.22
CA LEU A 126 36.09 23.88 -24.24
C LEU A 126 35.36 22.74 -23.52
N GLY A 127 34.88 23.02 -22.30
CA GLY A 127 34.25 22.02 -21.43
C GLY A 127 35.26 21.20 -20.61
N SER A 128 34.81 20.05 -20.10
CA SER A 128 35.62 19.10 -19.32
C SER A 128 35.49 17.69 -19.89
N LYS A 129 36.34 16.75 -19.45
CA LYS A 129 36.23 15.34 -19.89
C LYS A 129 34.86 14.72 -19.58
N SER A 130 34.22 15.13 -18.49
CA SER A 130 32.90 14.64 -18.08
C SER A 130 31.73 15.38 -18.76
N LEU A 131 31.97 16.59 -19.28
CA LEU A 131 30.97 17.38 -19.99
C LEU A 131 31.66 18.23 -21.07
N PRO A 132 31.97 17.65 -22.24
CA PRO A 132 32.58 18.38 -23.34
C PRO A 132 31.53 19.31 -23.98
N ILE A 133 31.93 20.54 -24.30
CA ILE A 133 31.07 21.52 -24.98
C ILE A 133 31.41 21.47 -26.46
N VAL A 134 30.61 20.72 -27.22
CA VAL A 134 30.90 20.38 -28.63
C VAL A 134 30.10 21.18 -29.64
N ASN A 135 29.21 22.06 -29.18
CA ASN A 135 28.27 22.83 -29.99
C ASN A 135 28.95 23.60 -31.14
N ALA A 136 30.04 24.34 -30.88
CA ALA A 136 30.72 25.11 -31.92
C ALA A 136 31.45 24.22 -32.94
N ALA A 137 32.12 23.15 -32.49
CA ALA A 137 32.72 22.16 -33.38
C ALA A 137 31.67 21.47 -34.27
N MET A 138 30.55 21.00 -33.68
CA MET A 138 29.45 20.41 -34.45
C MET A 138 28.84 21.41 -35.44
N MET A 139 28.73 22.69 -35.08
CA MET A 139 28.29 23.73 -36.01
C MET A 139 29.20 23.86 -37.23
N GLY A 140 30.52 23.84 -37.04
CA GLY A 140 31.48 23.83 -38.14
C GLY A 140 31.28 22.66 -39.09
N ALA A 141 31.03 21.46 -38.53
CA ALA A 141 30.77 20.29 -39.34
C ALA A 141 29.44 20.38 -40.12
N ILE A 142 28.37 20.90 -39.49
CA ILE A 142 27.10 21.16 -40.16
C ILE A 142 27.29 22.15 -41.32
N MET A 143 28.04 23.24 -41.12
CA MET A 143 28.30 24.25 -42.16
C MET A 143 29.00 23.66 -43.37
N LYS A 144 29.94 22.73 -43.17
CA LYS A 144 30.62 22.05 -44.26
C LYS A 144 29.69 21.14 -45.06
N LEU A 145 28.80 20.40 -44.38
CA LEU A 145 27.79 19.57 -45.06
C LEU A 145 26.75 20.39 -45.83
N LEU A 146 26.45 21.59 -45.32
CA LEU A 146 25.56 22.53 -45.98
C LEU A 146 26.23 23.25 -47.17
N ASP A 147 27.56 23.15 -47.35
CA ASP A 147 28.35 23.96 -48.29
C ASP A 147 28.20 25.47 -48.04
N ALA A 148 28.20 25.87 -46.77
CA ALA A 148 28.01 27.24 -46.33
C ALA A 148 29.32 27.88 -45.83
N ASP A 149 29.45 29.21 -45.99
CA ASP A 149 30.65 29.94 -45.58
C ASP A 149 30.86 29.89 -44.05
N ILE A 150 32.00 29.33 -43.65
CA ILE A 150 32.40 29.17 -42.26
C ILE A 150 32.63 30.52 -41.56
N GLU A 151 32.98 31.59 -42.27
CA GLU A 151 33.20 32.90 -41.65
C GLU A 151 31.92 33.47 -41.04
N ILE A 152 30.76 33.22 -41.66
CA ILE A 152 29.45 33.63 -41.13
C ILE A 152 29.17 32.94 -39.80
N ALA A 153 29.45 31.62 -39.72
CA ALA A 153 29.30 30.89 -38.47
C ALA A 153 30.29 31.37 -37.40
N LYS A 154 31.54 31.67 -37.77
CA LYS A 154 32.56 32.21 -36.83
C LYS A 154 32.14 33.55 -36.24
N GLU A 155 31.59 34.45 -37.05
CA GLU A 155 31.07 35.75 -36.56
C GLU A 155 29.89 35.57 -35.61
N ILE A 156 28.91 34.74 -35.98
CA ILE A 156 27.72 34.50 -35.16
C ILE A 156 28.10 33.77 -33.85
N ILE A 157 29.02 32.80 -33.89
CA ILE A 157 29.53 32.12 -32.70
C ILE A 157 30.21 33.12 -31.76
N LYS A 158 31.08 34.00 -32.26
CA LYS A 158 31.73 35.04 -31.43
C LYS A 158 30.73 35.99 -30.79
N ALA A 159 29.65 36.32 -31.50
CA ALA A 159 28.62 37.22 -31.00
C ALA A 159 27.64 36.58 -29.99
N ASN A 160 27.44 35.25 -30.06
CA ASN A 160 26.38 34.57 -29.30
C ASN A 160 26.89 33.56 -28.26
N VAL A 161 28.17 33.20 -28.27
CA VAL A 161 28.76 32.30 -27.28
C VAL A 161 29.65 33.11 -26.32
N PRO A 162 29.19 33.42 -25.09
CA PRO A 162 29.87 34.37 -24.21
C PRO A 162 31.18 33.82 -23.59
N SER A 163 31.34 32.50 -23.54
CA SER A 163 32.51 31.86 -22.93
C SER A 163 33.52 31.45 -24.00
N LYS A 164 34.73 32.00 -23.95
CA LYS A 164 35.84 31.72 -24.88
C LYS A 164 35.43 31.80 -26.37
N PRO A 165 34.92 32.96 -26.85
CA PRO A 165 34.37 33.09 -28.20
C PRO A 165 35.37 32.79 -29.32
N GLU A 166 36.64 33.16 -29.15
CA GLU A 166 37.70 32.86 -30.14
C GLU A 166 38.00 31.36 -30.21
N ALA A 167 38.08 30.68 -29.08
CA ALA A 167 38.31 29.24 -29.04
C ALA A 167 37.12 28.45 -29.62
N ASN A 168 35.88 28.91 -29.38
CA ASN A 168 34.70 28.31 -30.01
C ASN A 168 34.72 28.51 -31.54
N ALA A 169 35.01 29.71 -32.04
CA ALA A 169 35.14 29.97 -33.48
C ALA A 169 36.28 29.16 -34.12
N GLN A 170 37.40 28.98 -33.40
CA GLN A 170 38.48 28.11 -33.85
C GLN A 170 38.03 26.64 -33.88
N SER A 171 37.26 26.18 -32.89
CA SER A 171 36.75 24.80 -32.85
C SER A 171 35.82 24.50 -34.03
N SER A 172 34.97 25.46 -34.43
CA SER A 172 34.13 25.31 -35.63
C SER A 172 34.94 25.25 -36.91
N GLU A 173 36.00 26.06 -37.02
CA GLU A 173 36.88 26.05 -38.20
C GLU A 173 37.69 24.75 -38.32
N ILE A 174 38.18 24.21 -37.20
CA ILE A 174 38.87 22.92 -37.19
C ILE A 174 37.90 21.82 -37.60
N ALA A 175 36.69 21.78 -37.04
CA ALA A 175 35.70 20.78 -37.38
C ALA A 175 35.23 20.85 -38.85
N TYR A 176 35.05 22.07 -39.39
CA TYR A 176 34.71 22.31 -40.80
C TYR A 176 35.71 21.69 -41.76
N ASN A 177 37.00 21.68 -41.39
CA ASN A 177 38.08 21.14 -42.21
C ASN A 177 38.38 19.65 -41.93
N ASN A 178 37.81 19.05 -40.89
CA ASN A 178 38.12 17.70 -40.43
C ASN A 178 36.87 16.79 -40.35
N ILE A 179 36.03 16.83 -41.37
CA ILE A 179 34.95 15.84 -41.54
C ILE A 179 35.51 14.57 -42.18
N ILE A 180 35.17 13.44 -41.58
CA ILE A 180 35.50 12.10 -42.05
C ILE A 180 34.31 11.57 -42.86
N GLY A 181 34.59 11.05 -44.06
CA GLY A 181 33.58 10.47 -44.96
C GLY A 181 33.04 11.44 -46.02
N LEU A 182 33.50 12.70 -46.06
CA LEU A 182 33.11 13.68 -47.08
C LEU A 182 34.24 13.86 -48.10
N ASP A 183 34.12 13.20 -49.27
CA ASP A 183 35.01 13.42 -50.40
C ASP A 183 34.58 14.70 -51.14
N GLY A 184 35.50 15.63 -51.32
CA GLY A 184 35.25 17.07 -51.57
C GLY A 184 34.43 17.52 -52.81
N ASN A 185 33.66 16.64 -53.45
CA ASN A 185 32.72 16.95 -54.54
C ASN A 185 31.24 16.68 -54.19
N GLU A 186 30.91 16.22 -52.98
CA GLU A 186 29.51 16.03 -52.55
C GLU A 186 28.89 17.34 -52.03
N LYS A 187 28.04 17.97 -52.85
CA LYS A 187 27.27 19.16 -52.48
C LYS A 187 25.85 18.77 -52.08
N PHE A 188 25.58 18.63 -50.79
CA PHE A 188 24.41 17.83 -50.40
C PHE A 188 23.14 18.62 -50.07
N LEU A 189 23.19 19.83 -49.48
CA LEU A 189 21.98 20.39 -48.84
C LEU A 189 21.52 21.80 -49.25
N LEU A 190 22.39 22.82 -49.39
CA LEU A 190 21.91 24.18 -49.74
C LEU A 190 21.57 24.35 -51.23
N GLU A 191 22.36 23.78 -52.16
CA GLU A 191 22.07 23.90 -53.59
C GLU A 191 20.79 23.12 -54.00
N ASN A 192 20.43 22.07 -53.25
CA ASN A 192 19.24 21.24 -53.50
C ASN A 192 17.97 21.74 -52.81
N LEU A 193 18.04 22.79 -51.97
CA LEU A 193 16.87 23.40 -51.32
C LEU A 193 15.83 23.91 -52.35
N ASN A 194 16.27 24.24 -53.57
CA ASN A 194 15.39 24.61 -54.69
C ASN A 194 14.67 23.42 -55.34
N LYS A 195 15.20 22.20 -55.25
CA LYS A 195 14.55 20.97 -55.76
C LYS A 195 13.65 20.32 -54.71
N LEU A 196 13.89 20.60 -53.43
CA LEU A 196 13.18 20.05 -52.28
C LEU A 196 11.82 20.72 -52.00
N ASP A 197 11.42 21.72 -52.78
CA ASP A 197 10.06 22.28 -52.76
C ASP A 197 9.13 21.63 -53.80
N ASP A 198 9.65 20.84 -54.77
CA ASP A 198 8.85 20.25 -55.85
C ASP A 198 8.16 18.91 -55.47
N ASP A 199 8.59 18.23 -54.39
CA ASP A 199 8.01 16.94 -53.97
C ASP A 199 6.79 17.07 -53.04
N VAL A 200 6.21 18.27 -52.90
CA VAL A 200 4.93 18.46 -52.20
C VAL A 200 4.00 19.37 -53.02
N GLU A 201 3.86 19.10 -54.31
CA GLU A 201 2.74 19.62 -55.11
C GLU A 201 1.93 18.48 -55.73
N LYS A 202 1.13 17.81 -54.88
CA LYS A 202 -0.28 17.71 -55.24
C LYS A 202 -0.97 18.88 -54.57
N GLU A 203 -0.96 20.04 -55.24
CA GLU A 203 -1.92 21.09 -54.94
C GLU A 203 -3.31 20.46 -55.04
N PHE A 204 -3.95 20.30 -53.89
CA PHE A 204 -5.35 19.94 -53.82
C PHE A 204 -6.14 21.13 -54.39
N LYS A 205 -6.61 21.02 -55.62
CA LYS A 205 -7.48 22.03 -56.22
C LYS A 205 -8.91 21.77 -55.75
N PRO A 206 -9.57 22.73 -55.08
CA PRO A 206 -10.96 22.58 -54.66
C PRO A 206 -11.91 22.27 -55.82
N GLU A 207 -11.51 22.61 -57.06
CA GLU A 207 -12.24 22.35 -58.30
C GLU A 207 -12.32 20.86 -58.68
N ASP A 208 -11.41 20.03 -58.17
CA ASP A 208 -11.37 18.58 -58.45
C ASP A 208 -12.32 17.78 -57.53
N LEU A 209 -12.98 18.45 -56.59
CA LEU A 209 -14.11 17.91 -55.83
C LEU A 209 -15.38 18.10 -56.65
N GLU A 210 -15.85 17.05 -57.32
CA GLU A 210 -17.25 16.98 -57.73
C GLU A 210 -18.14 16.97 -56.49
N TYR A 211 -18.67 18.13 -56.13
CA TYR A 211 -19.72 18.24 -55.13
C TYR A 211 -21.03 17.75 -55.76
N ASP A 212 -21.52 16.61 -55.30
CA ASP A 212 -22.92 16.24 -55.48
C ASP A 212 -23.76 17.15 -54.58
N GLU A 213 -24.24 18.27 -55.14
CA GLU A 213 -25.09 19.26 -54.44
C GLU A 213 -26.35 18.63 -53.81
N LYS A 214 -26.70 17.38 -54.16
CA LYS A 214 -27.81 16.65 -53.55
C LYS A 214 -27.54 16.10 -52.15
N ILE A 215 -26.29 16.13 -51.66
CA ILE A 215 -25.94 15.59 -50.33
C ILE A 215 -26.12 16.64 -49.22
N LEU A 216 -26.34 17.92 -49.55
CA LEU A 216 -26.41 19.00 -48.56
C LEU A 216 -27.83 19.41 -48.12
N ASP A 217 -28.88 18.99 -48.81
CA ASP A 217 -30.26 19.20 -48.34
C ASP A 217 -30.63 18.11 -47.32
N GLY A 218 -30.33 18.37 -46.05
CA GLY A 218 -30.84 17.59 -44.92
C GLY A 218 -29.85 17.27 -43.78
N PHE A 219 -28.59 17.70 -43.88
CA PHE A 219 -27.63 17.51 -42.79
C PHE A 219 -27.42 18.81 -42.00
N ASP A 220 -27.95 18.80 -40.78
CA ASP A 220 -27.71 19.81 -39.76
C ASP A 220 -26.25 19.65 -39.28
N PHE A 221 -25.37 20.57 -39.66
CA PHE A 221 -23.98 20.56 -39.17
C PHE A 221 -23.94 21.14 -37.75
N PRO A 222 -23.28 20.48 -36.77
CA PRO A 222 -23.27 20.95 -35.40
C PRO A 222 -22.52 22.28 -35.28
N VAL A 223 -23.18 23.25 -34.64
CA VAL A 223 -22.62 24.55 -34.22
C VAL A 223 -21.99 24.36 -32.82
N TRP A 224 -21.03 25.19 -32.42
CA TRP A 224 -20.29 25.11 -31.14
C TRP A 224 -21.17 25.02 -29.86
N SER A 225 -22.48 25.23 -29.97
CA SER A 225 -23.49 25.05 -28.92
C SER A 225 -24.00 23.61 -28.77
N ASP A 226 -23.72 22.70 -29.71
CA ASP A 226 -23.98 21.26 -29.66
C ASP A 226 -22.67 20.48 -29.97
N PRO A 227 -21.89 20.09 -28.96
CA PRO A 227 -20.58 19.51 -29.20
C PRO A 227 -20.64 18.00 -29.48
N LEU A 228 -20.11 17.60 -30.64
CA LEU A 228 -19.56 16.26 -30.96
C LEU A 228 -20.49 15.03 -30.93
N ASP A 229 -21.78 15.16 -30.64
CA ASP A 229 -22.72 14.03 -30.62
C ASP A 229 -22.68 13.16 -31.89
N VAL A 230 -22.37 13.78 -33.04
CA VAL A 230 -22.34 13.16 -34.37
C VAL A 230 -21.08 12.33 -34.64
N ASN A 231 -19.95 12.61 -33.97
CA ASN A 231 -18.67 11.94 -34.25
C ASN A 231 -18.17 11.14 -33.04
N LYS A 232 -18.48 9.83 -33.05
CA LYS A 232 -18.04 8.86 -32.02
C LYS A 232 -16.55 8.54 -32.14
N THR A 233 -15.72 9.45 -31.64
CA THR A 233 -14.24 9.37 -31.65
C THR A 233 -13.68 8.17 -30.88
N GLY A 234 -14.49 7.51 -30.05
CA GLY A 234 -14.04 6.42 -29.20
C GLY A 234 -13.52 5.20 -29.96
N ASN A 235 -13.96 4.97 -31.21
CA ASN A 235 -13.56 3.80 -32.00
C ASN A 235 -12.06 3.75 -32.35
N TRP A 236 -11.28 4.80 -32.06
CA TRP A 236 -9.86 4.89 -32.37
C TRP A 236 -8.94 4.31 -31.29
N ARG A 237 -9.48 3.94 -30.12
CA ARG A 237 -8.70 3.49 -28.96
C ARG A 237 -8.25 2.03 -29.07
N VAL A 238 -7.09 1.73 -28.49
CA VAL A 238 -6.57 0.35 -28.29
C VAL A 238 -6.74 -0.11 -26.84
N LEU A 239 -6.80 0.84 -25.91
CA LEU A 239 -6.99 0.63 -24.48
C LEU A 239 -8.23 1.41 -24.01
N THR A 240 -8.92 0.88 -23.01
CA THR A 240 -10.04 1.56 -22.34
C THR A 240 -9.76 1.77 -20.87
N PRO A 241 -9.86 3.01 -20.35
CA PRO A 241 -9.94 3.20 -18.92
C PRO A 241 -11.25 2.61 -18.39
N GLU A 242 -11.18 1.93 -17.26
CA GLU A 242 -12.33 1.37 -16.54
C GLU A 242 -12.20 1.75 -15.06
N TYR A 243 -13.31 2.15 -14.43
CA TYR A 243 -13.33 2.28 -12.98
C TYR A 243 -13.26 0.90 -12.36
N VAL A 244 -12.25 0.69 -11.51
CA VAL A 244 -12.03 -0.57 -10.81
C VAL A 244 -12.05 -0.33 -9.30
N THR A 245 -12.44 -1.36 -8.57
CA THR A 245 -12.30 -1.38 -7.11
C THR A 245 -11.17 -2.33 -6.77
N LYS A 246 -10.11 -1.81 -6.17
CA LYS A 246 -8.96 -2.55 -5.64
C LYS A 246 -9.03 -2.65 -4.13
N GLU A 247 -8.34 -3.63 -3.56
CA GLU A 247 -8.35 -3.89 -2.13
C GLU A 247 -7.41 -2.92 -1.40
N PRO A 248 -7.87 -2.19 -0.38
CA PRO A 248 -6.98 -1.34 0.41
C PRO A 248 -6.19 -2.20 1.42
N PRO A 249 -4.96 -1.80 1.79
CA PRO A 249 -4.13 -2.58 2.70
C PRO A 249 -4.76 -2.73 4.10
N CYS A 250 -5.59 -1.77 4.52
CA CYS A 250 -6.25 -1.82 5.83
C CYS A 250 -7.31 -2.93 5.92
N THR A 251 -8.13 -3.11 4.88
CA THR A 251 -9.13 -4.20 4.81
C THR A 251 -8.43 -5.54 4.62
N ASN A 252 -7.46 -5.63 3.69
CA ASN A 252 -6.68 -6.85 3.46
C ASN A 252 -6.01 -7.38 4.74
N ASN A 253 -5.51 -6.48 5.60
CA ASN A 253 -4.82 -6.87 6.82
C ASN A 253 -5.76 -7.08 8.01
N CYS A 254 -7.08 -6.84 7.88
CA CYS A 254 -8.03 -7.04 8.96
C CYS A 254 -8.33 -8.54 9.13
N PRO A 255 -7.91 -9.21 10.23
CA PRO A 255 -8.14 -10.64 10.37
C PRO A 255 -9.62 -11.03 10.45
N ALA A 256 -10.47 -10.11 10.94
CA ALA A 256 -11.92 -10.29 10.99
C ALA A 256 -12.59 -10.26 9.60
N GLY A 257 -11.93 -9.68 8.59
CA GLY A 257 -12.49 -9.47 7.25
C GLY A 257 -13.36 -8.21 7.13
N THR A 258 -13.27 -7.26 8.06
CA THR A 258 -14.08 -6.04 8.07
C THR A 258 -13.66 -5.09 6.95
N ASP A 259 -14.62 -4.48 6.23
CA ASP A 259 -14.36 -3.41 5.27
C ASP A 259 -13.95 -2.10 5.98
N VAL A 260 -12.65 -1.97 6.21
CA VAL A 260 -12.07 -0.84 6.94
C VAL A 260 -12.22 0.47 6.18
N ARG A 261 -11.96 0.47 4.87
CA ARG A 261 -12.13 1.67 4.05
C ARG A 261 -13.56 2.16 4.08
N GLY A 262 -14.53 1.25 3.93
CA GLY A 262 -15.95 1.56 3.93
C GLY A 262 -16.42 2.20 5.22
N PHE A 263 -16.12 1.59 6.38
CA PHE A 263 -16.65 2.14 7.65
C PHE A 263 -15.97 3.46 8.04
N VAL A 264 -14.68 3.62 7.73
CA VAL A 264 -13.94 4.87 7.95
C VAL A 264 -14.53 6.00 7.11
N LYS A 265 -14.88 5.72 5.85
CA LYS A 265 -15.56 6.67 4.97
C LYS A 265 -16.90 7.10 5.56
N LEU A 266 -17.75 6.15 5.96
CA LEU A 266 -19.05 6.44 6.57
C LEU A 266 -18.91 7.26 7.86
N ALA A 267 -17.93 6.95 8.71
CA ALA A 267 -17.63 7.72 9.90
C ALA A 267 -17.16 9.16 9.57
N GLY A 268 -16.35 9.33 8.52
CA GLY A 268 -15.96 10.64 7.99
C GLY A 268 -17.14 11.44 7.43
N GLU A 269 -18.19 10.78 6.95
CA GLU A 269 -19.45 11.41 6.52
C GLU A 269 -20.42 11.69 7.69
N GLY A 270 -20.06 11.32 8.93
CA GLY A 270 -20.91 11.43 10.12
C GLY A 270 -22.03 10.39 10.17
N LYS A 271 -22.02 9.38 9.30
CA LYS A 271 -23.01 8.30 9.22
C LYS A 271 -22.64 7.14 10.14
N PHE A 272 -22.62 7.41 11.44
CA PHE A 272 -22.12 6.45 12.43
C PHE A 272 -22.95 5.17 12.53
N GLU A 273 -24.27 5.23 12.33
CA GLU A 273 -25.12 4.03 12.34
C GLU A 273 -24.83 3.10 11.16
N GLU A 274 -24.71 3.65 9.95
CA GLU A 274 -24.34 2.89 8.74
C GLU A 274 -22.92 2.32 8.87
N SER A 275 -21.99 3.11 9.45
CA SER A 275 -20.62 2.67 9.76
C SER A 275 -20.63 1.48 10.73
N PHE A 276 -21.45 1.52 11.78
CA PHE A 276 -21.62 0.41 12.71
C PHE A 276 -22.17 -0.83 12.01
N ASP A 277 -23.24 -0.68 11.23
CA ASP A 277 -23.88 -1.82 10.56
C ASP A 277 -22.89 -2.52 9.63
N LEU A 278 -22.04 -1.77 8.91
CA LEU A 278 -20.97 -2.30 8.06
C LEU A 278 -19.88 -3.05 8.86
N ILE A 279 -19.47 -2.52 10.03
CA ILE A 279 -18.53 -3.24 10.90
C ILE A 279 -19.18 -4.54 11.40
N TYR A 280 -20.44 -4.48 11.81
CA TYR A 280 -21.16 -5.60 12.43
C TYR A 280 -21.36 -6.80 11.50
N GLU A 281 -21.33 -6.59 10.18
CA GLU A 281 -21.35 -7.65 9.17
C GLU A 281 -20.24 -8.70 9.38
N HIS A 282 -19.08 -8.28 9.90
CA HIS A 282 -17.91 -9.16 10.11
C HIS A 282 -17.45 -9.17 11.56
N ASN A 283 -17.45 -8.02 12.23
CA ASN A 283 -17.00 -7.86 13.61
C ASN A 283 -18.19 -7.53 14.53
N PRO A 284 -18.67 -8.49 15.35
CA PRO A 284 -19.76 -8.22 16.30
C PRO A 284 -19.32 -7.51 17.58
N PHE A 285 -18.02 -7.19 17.71
CA PHE A 285 -17.42 -6.55 18.89
C PHE A 285 -16.63 -5.27 18.55
N PRO A 286 -17.20 -4.28 17.83
CA PRO A 286 -16.50 -3.04 17.49
C PRO A 286 -15.97 -2.28 18.71
N SER A 287 -16.75 -2.16 19.79
CA SER A 287 -16.31 -1.46 20.99
C SER A 287 -15.16 -2.18 21.69
N VAL A 288 -15.17 -3.51 21.72
CA VAL A 288 -14.04 -4.30 22.27
C VAL A 288 -12.82 -4.19 21.35
N CYS A 289 -12.96 -4.44 20.04
CA CYS A 289 -11.86 -4.40 19.09
C CYS A 289 -11.18 -3.03 19.03
N GLY A 290 -11.96 -1.94 19.08
CA GLY A 290 -11.42 -0.58 19.18
C GLY A 290 -10.60 -0.30 20.44
N ARG A 291 -10.65 -1.17 21.46
CA ARG A 291 -9.86 -1.06 22.71
C ARG A 291 -8.68 -2.03 22.80
N VAL A 292 -8.81 -3.24 22.23
CA VAL A 292 -7.89 -4.36 22.51
C VAL A 292 -7.20 -4.93 21.27
N CYS A 293 -7.61 -4.50 20.07
CA CYS A 293 -6.98 -4.95 18.83
C CYS A 293 -5.56 -4.35 18.72
N PRO A 294 -4.58 -5.07 18.16
CA PRO A 294 -3.30 -4.49 17.75
C PRO A 294 -3.39 -3.50 16.58
N HIS A 295 -4.60 -3.34 16.00
CA HIS A 295 -4.90 -2.53 14.83
C HIS A 295 -3.99 -2.84 13.62
N PHE A 296 -4.01 -4.11 13.18
CA PHE A 296 -3.28 -4.57 11.98
C PHE A 296 -3.54 -3.72 10.74
N CYS A 297 -4.74 -3.17 10.63
CA CYS A 297 -5.17 -2.27 9.57
C CYS A 297 -4.40 -0.93 9.55
N GLU A 298 -3.80 -0.51 10.66
CA GLU A 298 -3.01 0.73 10.76
C GLU A 298 -1.54 0.52 10.38
N GLN A 299 -1.00 -0.68 10.61
CA GLN A 299 0.43 -0.97 10.48
C GLN A 299 0.96 -0.72 9.06
N ASN A 300 0.20 -1.11 8.04
CA ASN A 300 0.56 -0.92 6.62
C ASN A 300 -0.37 0.08 5.92
N CYS A 301 -0.91 1.07 6.64
CA CYS A 301 -1.72 2.11 6.03
C CYS A 301 -0.86 2.93 5.03
N ASN A 302 -1.31 3.07 3.78
CA ASN A 302 -0.62 3.90 2.77
C ASN A 302 -0.50 5.38 3.18
N ARG A 303 -1.21 5.82 4.22
CA ARG A 303 -1.10 7.18 4.76
C ARG A 303 0.12 7.37 5.69
N ASN A 304 0.84 6.32 6.09
CA ASN A 304 1.90 6.45 7.10
C ASN A 304 2.90 7.58 6.81
N ASP A 305 3.28 7.78 5.54
CA ASP A 305 4.21 8.83 5.11
C ASP A 305 3.57 10.24 5.00
N PHE A 306 2.25 10.36 5.19
CA PHE A 306 1.44 11.58 5.08
C PHE A 306 0.90 12.07 6.44
N GLY A 307 1.73 11.96 7.47
CA GLY A 307 1.39 12.39 8.84
C GLY A 307 0.80 11.28 9.72
N GLY A 308 1.12 10.01 9.41
CA GLY A 308 0.73 8.83 10.18
C GLY A 308 -0.58 8.19 9.69
N ALA A 309 -0.74 6.89 10.00
CA ALA A 309 -1.95 6.12 9.72
C ALA A 309 -3.23 6.82 10.20
N ILE A 310 -4.36 6.36 9.68
CA ILE A 310 -5.67 6.66 10.25
C ILE A 310 -5.78 5.97 11.61
N ASN A 311 -6.30 6.66 12.62
CA ASN A 311 -6.64 6.08 13.92
C ASN A 311 -7.94 5.27 13.82
N ILE A 312 -7.85 4.17 13.07
CA ILE A 312 -8.94 3.24 12.76
C ILE A 312 -9.49 2.64 14.04
N GLY A 313 -8.64 2.29 15.00
CA GLY A 313 -9.05 1.77 16.30
C GLY A 313 -9.99 2.71 17.06
N SER A 314 -9.70 4.02 17.03
CA SER A 314 -10.58 5.01 17.66
C SER A 314 -11.88 5.22 16.93
N ILE A 315 -11.87 5.17 15.60
CA ILE A 315 -13.10 5.23 14.80
C ILE A 315 -13.98 4.02 15.14
N GLU A 316 -13.42 2.81 15.12
CA GLU A 316 -14.12 1.57 15.45
C GLU A 316 -14.69 1.62 16.88
N ARG A 317 -13.88 2.06 17.86
CA ARG A 317 -14.32 2.26 19.24
C ARG A 317 -15.48 3.24 19.33
N PHE A 318 -15.34 4.43 18.75
CA PHE A 318 -16.37 5.46 18.84
C PHE A 318 -17.68 4.98 18.23
N VAL A 319 -17.62 4.39 17.05
CA VAL A 319 -18.80 3.87 16.32
C VAL A 319 -19.49 2.77 17.11
N GLY A 320 -18.73 1.83 17.70
CA GLY A 320 -19.27 0.80 18.58
C GLY A 320 -19.94 1.40 19.82
N ASP A 321 -19.28 2.37 20.46
CA ASP A 321 -19.76 2.98 21.71
C ASP A 321 -21.05 3.80 21.50
N GLN A 322 -21.29 4.36 20.29
CA GLN A 322 -22.51 5.11 19.97
C GLN A 322 -23.78 4.26 20.01
N VAL A 323 -23.67 2.95 19.77
CA VAL A 323 -24.82 2.05 19.66
C VAL A 323 -24.98 1.14 20.89
N ILE A 324 -24.37 1.49 22.00
CA ILE A 324 -24.60 0.82 23.28
C ILE A 324 -26.11 0.90 23.62
N GLY A 325 -26.73 -0.24 23.93
CA GLY A 325 -28.17 -0.35 24.17
C GLY A 325 -29.05 -0.40 22.91
N LYS A 326 -28.50 -0.34 21.69
CA LYS A 326 -29.26 -0.55 20.43
C LYS A 326 -29.84 -1.96 20.44
N LYS A 327 -31.17 -2.06 20.28
CA LYS A 327 -31.85 -3.35 20.14
C LYS A 327 -31.63 -3.90 18.75
N ILE A 328 -31.41 -5.21 18.67
CA ILE A 328 -31.27 -5.90 17.39
C ILE A 328 -32.41 -6.90 17.20
N ASP A 329 -32.99 -6.90 16.00
CA ASP A 329 -34.02 -7.86 15.62
C ASP A 329 -33.49 -9.29 15.61
N LYS A 330 -34.35 -10.21 16.02
CA LYS A 330 -34.05 -11.64 16.01
C LYS A 330 -33.97 -12.16 14.58
N ALA A 331 -32.97 -12.99 14.28
CA ALA A 331 -32.87 -13.65 12.99
C ALA A 331 -33.98 -14.70 12.81
N GLU A 332 -34.42 -14.86 11.56
CA GLU A 332 -35.39 -15.88 11.18
C GLU A 332 -34.74 -17.27 11.16
N VAL A 333 -35.39 -18.25 11.78
CA VAL A 333 -34.97 -19.65 11.70
C VAL A 333 -35.51 -20.25 10.41
N LYS A 334 -34.61 -20.73 9.54
CA LYS A 334 -34.92 -21.29 8.22
C LYS A 334 -34.70 -22.80 8.14
N TYR A 335 -33.91 -23.34 9.06
CA TYR A 335 -33.41 -24.71 9.03
C TYR A 335 -33.69 -25.43 10.36
N ASP A 336 -33.99 -26.72 10.28
CA ASP A 336 -34.30 -27.56 11.45
C ASP A 336 -33.02 -28.04 12.18
N GLU A 337 -31.89 -28.04 11.47
CA GLU A 337 -30.59 -28.46 11.98
C GLU A 337 -30.18 -27.64 13.21
N LYS A 338 -29.65 -28.34 14.21
CA LYS A 338 -29.20 -27.80 15.49
C LYS A 338 -27.68 -27.82 15.56
N ILE A 339 -27.09 -26.67 15.85
CA ILE A 339 -25.64 -26.53 15.94
C ILE A 339 -25.26 -26.19 17.39
N ALA A 340 -24.32 -26.94 17.94
CA ALA A 340 -23.72 -26.64 19.23
C ALA A 340 -22.41 -25.89 19.02
N VAL A 341 -22.23 -24.79 19.75
CA VAL A 341 -20.96 -24.08 19.85
C VAL A 341 -20.44 -24.24 21.26
N VAL A 342 -19.19 -24.68 21.44
CA VAL A 342 -18.61 -24.89 22.78
C VAL A 342 -17.53 -23.85 23.04
N GLY A 343 -17.76 -23.01 24.04
CA GLY A 343 -16.97 -21.81 24.35
C GLY A 343 -17.67 -20.54 23.87
N SER A 344 -17.83 -19.58 24.78
CA SER A 344 -18.44 -18.25 24.50
C SER A 344 -17.40 -17.13 24.40
N GLY A 345 -16.19 -17.48 23.94
CA GLY A 345 -15.18 -16.48 23.56
C GLY A 345 -15.52 -15.79 22.23
N PRO A 346 -14.66 -14.89 21.74
CA PRO A 346 -14.91 -14.13 20.51
C PRO A 346 -15.21 -15.03 19.31
N ALA A 347 -14.40 -16.08 19.07
CA ALA A 347 -14.63 -17.02 17.97
C ALA A 347 -15.98 -17.75 18.06
N GLY A 348 -16.34 -18.24 19.25
CA GLY A 348 -17.57 -18.99 19.46
C GLY A 348 -18.81 -18.12 19.30
N LEU A 349 -18.81 -16.92 19.89
CA LEU A 349 -19.92 -15.98 19.78
C LEU A 349 -20.08 -15.46 18.36
N THR A 350 -18.99 -15.16 17.64
CA THR A 350 -19.05 -14.77 16.23
C THR A 350 -19.59 -15.92 15.38
N ALA A 351 -19.06 -17.13 15.52
CA ALA A 351 -19.56 -18.28 14.76
C ALA A 351 -21.06 -18.53 15.04
N ALA A 352 -21.48 -18.42 16.29
CA ALA A 352 -22.88 -18.57 16.68
C ALA A 352 -23.78 -17.51 16.03
N LEU A 353 -23.36 -16.24 16.05
CA LEU A 353 -24.09 -15.14 15.42
C LEU A 353 -24.27 -15.39 13.91
N ARG A 354 -23.17 -15.64 13.20
CA ARG A 354 -23.18 -15.86 11.74
C ARG A 354 -24.06 -17.05 11.35
N LEU A 355 -24.05 -18.13 12.13
CA LEU A 355 -24.91 -19.30 11.91
C LEU A 355 -26.39 -19.01 12.20
N VAL A 356 -26.70 -18.23 13.22
CA VAL A 356 -28.08 -17.78 13.49
C VAL A 356 -28.59 -16.88 12.35
N GLU A 357 -27.77 -15.98 11.82
CA GLU A 357 -28.11 -15.12 10.68
C GLU A 357 -28.36 -15.91 9.39
N LYS A 358 -27.68 -17.05 9.22
CA LYS A 358 -27.95 -18.00 8.13
C LYS A 358 -29.22 -18.82 8.34
N GLY A 359 -29.81 -18.78 9.53
CA GLY A 359 -31.11 -19.37 9.86
C GLY A 359 -31.07 -20.71 10.60
N TYR A 360 -29.95 -21.04 11.26
CA TYR A 360 -29.82 -22.26 12.05
C TYR A 360 -30.24 -22.09 13.53
N ASN A 361 -30.59 -23.19 14.18
CA ASN A 361 -30.80 -23.22 15.63
C ASN A 361 -29.46 -23.42 16.36
N VAL A 362 -28.93 -22.35 16.97
CA VAL A 362 -27.60 -22.40 17.62
C VAL A 362 -27.71 -22.34 19.14
N THR A 363 -26.97 -23.23 19.82
CA THR A 363 -26.79 -23.19 21.28
C THR A 363 -25.29 -23.11 21.63
N VAL A 364 -24.92 -22.08 22.37
CA VAL A 364 -23.57 -21.87 22.92
C VAL A 364 -23.51 -22.46 24.33
N PHE A 365 -22.53 -23.31 24.58
CA PHE A 365 -22.22 -23.87 25.90
C PHE A 365 -20.96 -23.24 26.47
N GLU A 366 -21.08 -22.64 27.65
CA GLU A 366 -19.98 -21.98 28.36
C GLU A 366 -19.76 -22.67 29.71
N ALA A 367 -18.51 -22.98 30.02
CA ALA A 367 -18.12 -23.62 31.26
C ALA A 367 -18.18 -22.66 32.46
N LEU A 368 -17.96 -21.36 32.22
CA LEU A 368 -17.95 -20.30 33.22
C LEU A 368 -19.36 -19.75 33.54
N PRO A 369 -19.50 -19.00 34.65
CA PRO A 369 -20.76 -18.35 35.02
C PRO A 369 -21.12 -17.13 34.16
N GLN A 370 -20.24 -16.70 33.25
CA GLN A 370 -20.45 -15.53 32.39
C GLN A 370 -19.82 -15.80 31.02
N ALA A 371 -20.39 -15.17 29.97
CA ALA A 371 -19.86 -15.25 28.61
C ALA A 371 -18.75 -14.23 28.34
N GLY A 372 -18.06 -14.41 27.21
CA GLY A 372 -17.00 -13.50 26.73
C GLY A 372 -15.60 -14.12 26.72
N GLY A 373 -15.43 -15.31 27.30
CA GLY A 373 -14.16 -16.05 27.33
C GLY A 373 -12.98 -15.18 27.81
N MET A 374 -11.88 -15.18 27.06
CA MET A 374 -10.66 -14.44 27.41
C MET A 374 -10.86 -12.90 27.45
N MET A 375 -11.85 -12.36 26.74
CA MET A 375 -12.18 -10.93 26.84
C MET A 375 -12.72 -10.59 28.24
N ARG A 376 -13.47 -11.52 28.85
CA ARG A 376 -13.99 -11.38 30.22
C ARG A 376 -12.96 -11.74 31.28
N THR A 377 -12.19 -12.80 31.08
CA THR A 377 -11.33 -13.36 32.14
C THR A 377 -9.87 -12.90 32.08
N GLY A 378 -9.36 -12.57 30.89
CA GLY A 378 -7.96 -12.23 30.68
C GLY A 378 -7.72 -10.72 30.65
N ILE A 379 -8.56 -9.98 29.93
CA ILE A 379 -8.32 -8.54 29.68
C ILE A 379 -8.73 -7.70 30.92
N PRO A 380 -7.84 -6.89 31.49
CA PRO A 380 -8.14 -6.06 32.67
C PRO A 380 -9.21 -4.98 32.42
N LYS A 381 -9.94 -4.59 33.48
CA LYS A 381 -11.06 -3.63 33.39
C LYS A 381 -10.66 -2.23 32.88
N PHE A 382 -9.44 -1.78 33.19
CA PHE A 382 -8.92 -0.49 32.75
C PHE A 382 -8.58 -0.46 31.24
N ARG A 383 -8.60 -1.62 30.58
CA ARG A 383 -8.49 -1.75 29.12
C ARG A 383 -9.83 -2.07 28.47
N LEU A 384 -10.58 -2.98 29.07
CA LEU A 384 -11.89 -3.41 28.60
C LEU A 384 -12.91 -3.37 29.74
N PRO A 385 -13.76 -2.33 29.80
CA PRO A 385 -14.87 -2.26 30.74
C PRO A 385 -15.83 -3.43 30.57
N ASP A 386 -16.39 -3.91 31.69
CA ASP A 386 -17.22 -5.11 31.68
C ASP A 386 -18.59 -4.85 31.02
N ASP A 387 -19.17 -3.69 31.26
CA ASP A 387 -20.46 -3.24 30.72
C ASP A 387 -20.45 -3.12 29.19
N VAL A 388 -19.33 -2.67 28.61
CA VAL A 388 -19.14 -2.60 27.16
C VAL A 388 -19.22 -4.00 26.53
N LEU A 389 -18.51 -4.97 27.10
CA LEU A 389 -18.52 -6.34 26.61
C LEU A 389 -19.87 -7.02 26.83
N ASP A 390 -20.54 -6.75 27.96
CA ASP A 390 -21.86 -7.33 28.25
C ASP A 390 -22.91 -6.85 27.22
N ASP A 391 -22.90 -5.58 26.85
CA ASP A 391 -23.82 -5.02 25.85
C ASP A 391 -23.64 -5.64 24.45
N GLU A 392 -22.39 -5.86 24.00
CA GLU A 392 -22.13 -6.52 22.71
C GLU A 392 -22.51 -8.01 22.72
N ILE A 393 -22.30 -8.71 23.85
CA ILE A 393 -22.79 -10.09 24.01
C ILE A 393 -24.32 -10.13 23.99
N ASP A 394 -24.98 -9.20 24.67
CA ASP A 394 -26.44 -9.12 24.72
C ASP A 394 -27.05 -8.94 23.33
N LYS A 395 -26.42 -8.14 22.46
CA LYS A 395 -26.81 -8.00 21.05
C LYS A 395 -26.77 -9.34 20.30
N ILE A 396 -25.74 -10.15 20.53
CA ILE A 396 -25.62 -11.50 19.93
C ILE A 396 -26.72 -12.44 20.44
N ILE A 397 -27.05 -12.37 21.73
CA ILE A 397 -28.12 -13.17 22.31
C ILE A 397 -29.49 -12.74 21.76
N GLN A 398 -29.74 -11.42 21.64
CA GLN A 398 -30.96 -10.86 21.06
C GLN A 398 -31.20 -11.34 19.63
N ARG A 399 -30.12 -11.54 18.85
CA ARG A 399 -30.19 -12.11 17.50
C ARG A 399 -30.75 -13.53 17.43
N GLY A 400 -30.75 -14.26 18.55
CA GLY A 400 -31.39 -15.58 18.67
C GLY A 400 -30.46 -16.69 19.13
N VAL A 401 -29.21 -16.38 19.47
CA VAL A 401 -28.25 -17.33 20.04
C VAL A 401 -28.73 -17.76 21.43
N LYS A 402 -28.86 -19.07 21.65
CA LYS A 402 -29.17 -19.61 22.99
C LYS A 402 -27.88 -19.81 23.77
N LEU A 403 -27.74 -19.19 24.92
CA LEU A 403 -26.55 -19.32 25.77
C LEU A 403 -26.83 -20.19 27.01
N VAL A 404 -25.98 -21.18 27.26
CA VAL A 404 -26.04 -22.06 28.43
C VAL A 404 -24.72 -21.93 29.21
N LEU A 405 -24.79 -21.26 30.36
CA LEU A 405 -23.66 -21.01 31.26
C LEU A 405 -23.44 -22.17 32.25
N ASN A 406 -22.29 -22.20 32.91
CA ASN A 406 -21.90 -23.19 33.91
C ASN A 406 -22.01 -24.65 33.43
N LYS A 407 -21.78 -24.90 32.14
CA LYS A 407 -21.96 -26.21 31.54
C LYS A 407 -20.77 -26.57 30.65
N LYS A 408 -19.82 -27.31 31.23
CA LYS A 408 -18.74 -27.95 30.50
C LYS A 408 -19.25 -29.20 29.76
N VAL A 409 -18.98 -29.31 28.47
CA VAL A 409 -19.48 -30.40 27.60
C VAL A 409 -18.40 -30.94 26.68
N SER A 410 -18.54 -32.20 26.25
CA SER A 410 -17.69 -32.83 25.24
C SER A 410 -18.44 -33.08 23.93
N VAL A 411 -17.72 -33.27 22.82
CA VAL A 411 -18.34 -33.59 21.51
C VAL A 411 -19.21 -34.86 21.60
N LYS A 412 -18.75 -35.89 22.33
CA LYS A 412 -19.47 -37.16 22.50
C LYS A 412 -20.78 -37.03 23.27
N GLU A 413 -20.90 -36.01 24.12
CA GLU A 413 -22.16 -35.69 24.80
C GLU A 413 -23.13 -34.99 23.85
N LEU A 414 -22.61 -34.10 23.00
CA LEU A 414 -23.40 -33.27 22.09
C LEU A 414 -23.89 -34.00 20.84
N GLU A 415 -23.20 -35.05 20.37
CA GLU A 415 -23.59 -35.83 19.18
C GLU A 415 -24.94 -36.56 19.29
N LYS A 416 -25.59 -36.50 20.46
CA LYS A 416 -26.93 -37.06 20.69
C LYS A 416 -28.06 -36.11 20.30
N ASP A 417 -27.83 -34.80 20.42
CA ASP A 417 -28.88 -33.78 20.38
C ASP A 417 -28.67 -32.72 19.29
N PHE A 418 -27.50 -32.71 18.65
CA PHE A 418 -27.05 -31.72 17.66
C PHE A 418 -26.57 -32.39 16.38
N ASP A 419 -26.60 -31.65 15.29
CA ASP A 419 -26.21 -32.10 13.94
C ASP A 419 -24.79 -31.67 13.56
N ALA A 420 -24.22 -30.66 14.24
CA ALA A 420 -22.83 -30.23 14.09
C ALA A 420 -22.31 -29.58 15.38
N VAL A 421 -20.99 -29.65 15.58
CA VAL A 421 -20.30 -28.98 16.70
C VAL A 421 -19.22 -28.03 16.20
N VAL A 422 -19.23 -26.80 16.71
CA VAL A 422 -18.11 -25.86 16.63
C VAL A 422 -17.42 -25.78 17.98
N SER A 423 -16.19 -26.28 18.06
CA SER A 423 -15.32 -26.19 19.23
C SER A 423 -14.55 -24.86 19.19
N ALA A 424 -14.82 -23.99 20.16
CA ALA A 424 -14.21 -22.67 20.32
C ALA A 424 -13.79 -22.44 21.79
N VAL A 425 -13.28 -23.49 22.45
CA VAL A 425 -12.89 -23.46 23.87
C VAL A 425 -11.65 -22.59 24.16
N GLY A 426 -10.96 -22.15 23.11
CA GLY A 426 -9.75 -21.32 23.20
C GLY A 426 -8.57 -22.04 23.87
N SER A 427 -7.45 -21.32 24.00
CA SER A 427 -6.29 -21.77 24.76
C SER A 427 -6.28 -21.03 26.10
N HIS A 428 -6.50 -21.74 27.20
CA HIS A 428 -6.76 -21.12 28.51
C HIS A 428 -6.18 -21.90 29.70
N ILE A 429 -5.41 -22.96 29.43
CA ILE A 429 -4.66 -23.75 30.40
C ILE A 429 -3.18 -23.36 30.27
N GLY A 430 -2.58 -22.84 31.35
CA GLY A 430 -1.16 -22.45 31.37
C GLY A 430 -0.20 -23.65 31.31
N TYR A 431 1.00 -23.44 30.79
CA TYR A 431 2.07 -24.44 30.88
C TYR A 431 2.81 -24.33 32.20
N ASN A 432 2.91 -25.45 32.92
CA ASN A 432 3.73 -25.52 34.12
C ASN A 432 5.21 -25.21 33.83
N MET A 433 5.82 -24.37 34.67
CA MET A 433 7.25 -24.15 34.65
C MET A 433 8.02 -25.41 35.07
N LYS A 434 9.14 -25.68 34.41
CA LYS A 434 10.05 -26.78 34.76
C LYS A 434 11.07 -26.29 35.80
N VAL A 435 10.66 -26.26 37.06
CA VAL A 435 11.46 -25.86 38.23
C VAL A 435 11.33 -26.92 39.34
N SER A 436 12.19 -26.88 40.35
CA SER A 436 12.21 -27.86 41.45
C SER A 436 10.96 -27.78 42.34
N ASN A 437 10.42 -26.58 42.56
CA ASN A 437 9.24 -26.33 43.39
C ASN A 437 8.14 -25.57 42.60
N PRO A 438 7.47 -26.23 41.63
CA PRO A 438 6.52 -25.58 40.73
C PRO A 438 5.29 -25.00 41.43
N GLU A 439 4.93 -25.51 42.62
CA GLU A 439 3.82 -25.01 43.44
C GLU A 439 4.04 -23.59 44.00
N LEU A 440 5.28 -23.09 43.95
CA LEU A 440 5.62 -21.71 44.33
C LEU A 440 5.40 -20.71 43.19
N VAL A 441 5.05 -21.18 41.99
CA VAL A 441 4.80 -20.38 40.81
C VAL A 441 3.30 -20.42 40.50
N GLU A 442 2.66 -19.25 40.45
CA GLU A 442 1.25 -19.15 40.07
C GLU A 442 1.10 -18.87 38.57
N GLU A 443 0.10 -19.46 37.92
CA GLU A 443 -0.20 -19.16 36.53
C GLU A 443 -0.84 -17.76 36.40
N GLY A 444 -0.22 -16.90 35.58
CA GLY A 444 -0.67 -15.52 35.41
C GLY A 444 -2.09 -15.42 34.85
N ILE A 445 -2.49 -16.36 33.99
CA ILE A 445 -3.84 -16.37 33.43
C ILE A 445 -4.91 -16.74 34.45
N ASP A 446 -4.60 -17.67 35.36
CA ASP A 446 -5.51 -18.06 36.43
C ASP A 446 -5.62 -16.94 37.47
N PHE A 447 -4.53 -16.22 37.75
CA PHE A 447 -4.56 -15.01 38.55
C PHE A 447 -5.52 -13.96 37.96
N LEU A 448 -5.36 -13.61 36.68
CA LEU A 448 -6.22 -12.63 36.01
C LEU A 448 -7.70 -13.06 36.04
N ARG A 449 -7.97 -14.33 35.74
CA ARG A 449 -9.31 -14.92 35.78
C ARG A 449 -9.93 -14.81 37.17
N ASN A 450 -9.22 -15.25 38.21
CA ASN A 450 -9.71 -15.22 39.58
C ASN A 450 -9.89 -13.80 40.11
N PHE A 451 -9.02 -12.88 39.71
CA PHE A 451 -9.15 -11.47 40.05
C PHE A 451 -10.38 -10.85 39.40
N LYS A 452 -10.59 -11.05 38.09
CA LYS A 452 -11.74 -10.49 37.35
C LYS A 452 -13.08 -11.07 37.82
N LEU A 453 -13.17 -12.38 38.05
CA LEU A 453 -14.42 -13.04 38.41
C LEU A 453 -14.74 -12.95 39.91
N ASN A 454 -13.73 -13.09 40.78
CA ASN A 454 -13.94 -13.27 42.22
C ASN A 454 -13.32 -12.15 43.07
N GLY A 455 -12.66 -11.16 42.47
CA GLY A 455 -11.94 -10.11 43.21
C GLY A 455 -10.74 -10.63 44.01
N GLN A 456 -10.27 -11.85 43.72
CA GLN A 456 -9.17 -12.47 44.46
C GLN A 456 -7.84 -11.85 44.04
N ASN A 457 -7.26 -11.02 44.91
CA ASN A 457 -5.97 -10.36 44.68
C ASN A 457 -4.75 -11.28 44.90
N ALA A 458 -4.98 -12.60 45.05
CA ALA A 458 -3.97 -13.60 45.35
C ALA A 458 -3.07 -13.27 46.56
N GLY A 459 -3.58 -12.51 47.54
CA GLY A 459 -2.83 -12.14 48.74
C GLY A 459 -1.76 -11.07 48.53
N ILE A 460 -1.72 -10.42 47.36
CA ILE A 460 -0.77 -9.35 47.03
C ILE A 460 -0.99 -8.15 47.96
N LYS A 461 0.11 -7.63 48.51
CA LYS A 461 0.14 -6.46 49.38
C LYS A 461 0.89 -5.31 48.69
N LYS A 462 0.61 -4.10 49.17
CA LYS A 462 1.30 -2.90 48.71
C LYS A 462 2.80 -3.01 49.05
N GLY A 463 3.64 -2.85 48.04
CA GLY A 463 5.10 -2.93 48.14
C GLY A 463 5.69 -4.31 47.85
N ASP A 464 4.88 -5.36 47.63
CA ASP A 464 5.39 -6.69 47.27
C ASP A 464 6.17 -6.62 45.94
N GLU A 465 7.33 -7.27 45.88
CA GLU A 465 8.11 -7.43 44.65
C GLU A 465 7.65 -8.67 43.90
N ILE A 466 7.14 -8.48 42.67
CA ILE A 466 6.50 -9.54 41.89
C ILE A 466 7.34 -9.84 40.65
N ALA A 467 7.82 -11.07 40.52
CA ALA A 467 8.50 -11.55 39.33
C ALA A 467 7.51 -12.17 38.35
N ILE A 468 7.53 -11.74 37.09
CA ILE A 468 6.63 -12.23 36.04
C ILE A 468 7.49 -12.84 34.93
N ILE A 469 7.33 -14.13 34.69
CA ILE A 469 8.16 -14.87 33.74
C ILE A 469 7.41 -15.04 32.42
N GLY A 470 7.82 -14.30 31.39
CA GLY A 470 7.14 -14.30 30.09
C GLY A 470 7.27 -12.97 29.35
N GLY A 471 6.72 -12.90 28.14
CA GLY A 471 6.76 -11.68 27.32
C GLY A 471 5.56 -11.50 26.39
N GLY A 472 4.47 -12.26 26.58
CA GLY A 472 3.22 -12.06 25.83
C GLY A 472 2.27 -11.10 26.51
N ASN A 473 1.11 -10.86 25.89
CA ASN A 473 0.06 -9.97 26.43
C ASN A 473 -0.31 -10.31 27.88
N THR A 474 -0.42 -11.60 28.23
CA THR A 474 -0.66 -12.04 29.61
C THR A 474 0.38 -11.50 30.60
N ALA A 475 1.67 -11.44 30.23
CA ALA A 475 2.70 -10.91 31.13
C ALA A 475 2.51 -9.41 31.40
N ILE A 476 2.14 -8.66 30.35
CA ILE A 476 1.85 -7.22 30.44
C ILE A 476 0.61 -6.97 31.29
N ASP A 477 -0.49 -7.69 31.03
CA ASP A 477 -1.73 -7.54 31.78
C ASP A 477 -1.57 -7.92 33.26
N VAL A 478 -0.83 -8.99 33.57
CA VAL A 478 -0.47 -9.35 34.95
C VAL A 478 0.33 -8.20 35.59
N ALA A 479 1.36 -7.70 34.92
CA ALA A 479 2.21 -6.63 35.46
C ALA A 479 1.42 -5.37 35.78
N ARG A 480 0.60 -4.90 34.84
CA ARG A 480 -0.24 -3.71 35.02
C ARG A 480 -1.33 -3.90 36.06
N THR A 481 -1.85 -5.13 36.21
CA THR A 481 -2.84 -5.46 37.25
C THR A 481 -2.21 -5.46 38.64
N VAL A 482 -1.06 -6.11 38.84
CA VAL A 482 -0.41 -6.13 40.16
C VAL A 482 0.15 -4.75 40.55
N LEU A 483 0.54 -3.92 39.58
CA LEU A 483 0.89 -2.52 39.81
C LEU A 483 -0.28 -1.76 40.45
N ARG A 484 -1.50 -1.95 39.93
CA ARG A 484 -2.73 -1.35 40.49
C ARG A 484 -3.11 -1.93 41.84
N LEU A 485 -2.66 -3.13 42.19
CA LEU A 485 -2.74 -3.67 43.55
C LEU A 485 -1.67 -3.09 44.50
N GLY A 486 -0.79 -2.22 43.99
CA GLY A 486 0.25 -1.52 44.76
C GLY A 486 1.57 -2.29 44.85
N ALA A 487 1.73 -3.36 44.08
CA ALA A 487 2.97 -4.14 44.03
C ALA A 487 3.99 -3.51 43.07
N VAL A 488 5.22 -4.02 43.09
CA VAL A 488 6.32 -3.63 42.21
C VAL A 488 6.61 -4.77 41.21
N PRO A 489 5.99 -4.75 40.02
CA PRO A 489 6.20 -5.80 39.02
C PRO A 489 7.53 -5.66 38.29
N THR A 490 8.19 -6.79 38.06
CA THR A 490 9.30 -6.93 37.10
C THR A 490 9.03 -8.11 36.17
N ILE A 491 8.97 -7.83 34.86
CA ILE A 491 8.86 -8.84 33.81
C ILE A 491 10.26 -9.32 33.45
N TYR A 492 10.46 -10.64 33.41
CA TYR A 492 11.68 -11.29 32.96
C TYR A 492 11.39 -12.03 31.66
N TYR A 493 12.11 -11.64 30.61
CA TYR A 493 11.94 -12.19 29.27
C TYR A 493 13.25 -12.71 28.70
N ARG A 494 13.21 -13.93 28.15
CA ARG A 494 14.38 -14.65 27.64
C ARG A 494 14.95 -14.13 26.31
N ARG A 495 14.28 -13.18 25.64
CA ARG A 495 14.74 -12.54 24.40
C ARG A 495 14.80 -11.02 24.54
N THR A 496 15.03 -10.30 23.45
CA THR A 496 15.01 -8.83 23.44
C THR A 496 13.60 -8.29 23.16
N GLU A 497 13.45 -6.99 23.25
CA GLU A 497 12.20 -6.27 22.96
C GLU A 497 11.66 -6.58 21.56
N ASN A 498 12.54 -6.63 20.55
CA ASN A 498 12.15 -6.90 19.16
C ASN A 498 11.49 -8.27 18.94
N GLU A 499 11.79 -9.26 19.79
CA GLU A 499 11.16 -10.58 19.72
C GLU A 499 10.05 -10.76 20.77
N MET A 500 9.65 -9.70 21.49
CA MET A 500 8.58 -9.77 22.47
C MET A 500 7.24 -9.94 21.74
N PRO A 501 6.46 -11.00 22.04
CA PRO A 501 5.19 -11.23 21.36
C PRO A 501 4.04 -10.33 21.83
N ALA A 502 4.24 -9.56 22.91
CA ALA A 502 3.24 -8.61 23.36
C ALA A 502 3.03 -7.47 22.36
N ILE A 503 1.81 -6.93 22.30
CA ILE A 503 1.47 -5.82 21.43
C ILE A 503 2.30 -4.59 21.85
N HIS A 504 2.98 -3.96 20.87
CA HIS A 504 4.00 -2.94 21.15
C HIS A 504 3.46 -1.75 21.97
N ILE A 505 2.30 -1.21 21.60
CA ILE A 505 1.69 -0.09 22.35
C ILE A 505 1.41 -0.45 23.81
N GLU A 506 1.06 -1.70 24.11
CA GLU A 506 0.83 -2.15 25.50
C GLU A 506 2.12 -2.24 26.30
N VAL A 507 3.23 -2.58 25.64
CA VAL A 507 4.57 -2.59 26.25
C VAL A 507 4.98 -1.15 26.59
N GLU A 508 4.77 -0.21 25.67
CA GLU A 508 5.04 1.22 25.89
C GLU A 508 4.19 1.77 27.05
N GLU A 509 2.90 1.46 27.08
CA GLU A 509 2.01 1.83 28.19
C GLU A 509 2.50 1.24 29.52
N ALA A 510 2.86 -0.05 29.56
CA ALA A 510 3.35 -0.67 30.79
C ALA A 510 4.63 0.00 31.31
N LEU A 511 5.57 0.32 30.43
CA LEU A 511 6.79 1.05 30.78
C LEU A 511 6.48 2.46 31.28
N ALA A 512 5.52 3.15 30.65
CA ALA A 512 5.07 4.49 31.06
C ALA A 512 4.39 4.47 32.45
N GLU A 513 3.70 3.39 32.80
CA GLU A 513 3.12 3.17 34.14
C GLU A 513 4.18 2.80 35.20
N GLY A 514 5.42 2.50 34.79
CA GLY A 514 6.54 2.18 35.68
C GLY A 514 6.83 0.69 35.87
N VAL A 515 6.24 -0.18 35.03
CA VAL A 515 6.58 -1.62 34.99
C VAL A 515 8.03 -1.77 34.54
N LYS A 516 8.79 -2.62 35.24
CA LYS A 516 10.19 -2.92 34.86
C LYS A 516 10.22 -4.15 33.96
N ILE A 517 11.03 -4.09 32.90
CA ILE A 517 11.27 -5.24 32.02
C ILE A 517 12.76 -5.56 32.01
N LYS A 518 13.11 -6.84 32.21
CA LYS A 518 14.47 -7.39 32.17
C LYS A 518 14.56 -8.40 31.04
N PHE A 519 15.26 -8.02 29.98
CA PHE A 519 15.50 -8.85 28.81
C PHE A 519 16.66 -9.83 29.01
N LEU A 520 16.75 -10.80 28.10
CA LEU A 520 17.82 -11.79 28.03
C LEU A 520 18.03 -12.55 29.34
N THR A 521 16.95 -12.84 30.06
CA THR A 521 17.00 -13.62 31.30
C THR A 521 15.74 -14.44 31.51
N ASN A 522 15.86 -15.56 32.21
CA ASN A 522 14.74 -16.41 32.58
C ASN A 522 15.00 -17.09 33.92
N LEU A 523 13.92 -17.50 34.58
CA LEU A 523 13.96 -18.34 35.78
C LEU A 523 14.35 -19.77 35.41
N THR A 524 15.33 -20.33 36.11
CA THR A 524 15.76 -21.74 36.00
C THR A 524 15.31 -22.59 37.17
N ASP A 525 15.36 -22.04 38.39
CA ASP A 525 14.87 -22.73 39.58
C ASP A 525 14.33 -21.76 40.65
N ILE A 526 13.52 -22.28 41.57
CA ILE A 526 12.89 -21.51 42.65
C ILE A 526 12.88 -22.28 43.96
N GLN A 527 13.16 -21.58 45.05
CA GLN A 527 13.09 -22.11 46.42
C GLN A 527 12.55 -21.08 47.41
N LYS A 528 12.07 -21.54 48.56
CA LYS A 528 11.63 -20.66 49.64
C LYS A 528 12.81 -20.28 50.54
N GLY A 529 13.06 -18.98 50.68
CA GLY A 529 14.07 -18.41 51.56
C GLY A 529 13.70 -18.51 53.04
N ALA A 530 14.70 -18.35 53.91
CA ALA A 530 14.55 -18.44 55.36
C ALA A 530 13.69 -17.31 55.96
N ASP A 531 13.62 -16.16 55.28
CA ASP A 531 12.81 -14.99 55.61
C ASP A 531 11.36 -15.10 55.09
N GLY A 532 11.05 -16.17 54.35
CA GLY A 532 9.76 -16.41 53.73
C GLY A 532 9.60 -15.88 52.32
N ARG A 533 10.57 -15.11 51.79
CA ARG A 533 10.59 -14.64 50.40
C ARG A 533 11.04 -15.76 49.46
N LEU A 534 10.71 -15.66 48.18
CA LEU A 534 11.09 -16.62 47.16
C LEU A 534 12.48 -16.25 46.63
N GLN A 535 13.38 -17.23 46.62
CA GLN A 535 14.69 -17.11 46.01
C GLN A 535 14.64 -17.72 44.61
N LEU A 536 14.96 -16.90 43.62
CA LEU A 536 14.87 -17.18 42.20
C LEU A 536 16.27 -17.35 41.64
N GLU A 537 16.58 -18.54 41.11
CA GLU A 537 17.77 -18.75 40.32
C GLU A 537 17.48 -18.33 38.87
N MET A 538 18.22 -17.34 38.40
CA MET A 538 18.06 -16.76 37.07
C MET A 538 19.27 -17.04 36.22
N ILE A 539 19.09 -17.25 34.92
CA ILE A 539 20.18 -17.39 33.95
C ILE A 539 20.12 -16.27 32.90
N LYS A 540 21.26 -15.88 32.34
CA LYS A 540 21.32 -14.95 31.21
C LYS A 540 21.31 -15.67 29.87
N TYR A 541 20.78 -15.02 28.86
CA TYR A 541 20.68 -15.53 27.49
C TYR A 541 21.47 -14.64 26.51
N LYS A 542 21.91 -15.26 25.42
CA LYS A 542 22.28 -14.58 24.18
C LYS A 542 21.34 -15.02 23.06
N LEU A 543 21.19 -14.19 22.03
CA LEU A 543 20.40 -14.54 20.86
C LEU A 543 21.25 -15.35 19.87
N GLY A 544 20.68 -16.46 19.39
CA GLY A 544 21.19 -17.23 18.24
C GLY A 544 20.46 -16.88 16.95
N GLU A 545 20.48 -17.82 16.01
CA GLU A 545 19.76 -17.73 14.73
C GLU A 545 18.24 -17.69 14.92
N ALA A 546 17.55 -17.10 13.94
CA ALA A 546 16.09 -17.09 13.89
C ALA A 546 15.51 -18.51 13.76
N ASP A 547 14.44 -18.78 14.50
CA ASP A 547 13.61 -19.98 14.35
C ASP A 547 12.66 -19.87 13.14
N ASP A 548 11.88 -20.92 12.87
CA ASP A 548 10.90 -20.95 11.77
C ASP A 548 9.82 -19.86 11.86
N SER A 549 9.65 -19.23 13.03
CA SER A 549 8.76 -18.07 13.20
C SER A 549 9.44 -16.73 12.93
N GLY A 550 10.71 -16.74 12.50
CA GLY A 550 11.54 -15.56 12.30
C GLY A 550 12.13 -14.99 13.59
N ARG A 551 11.86 -15.59 14.75
CA ARG A 551 12.30 -15.08 16.06
C ARG A 551 13.63 -15.68 16.46
N LYS A 552 14.56 -14.86 16.94
CA LYS A 552 15.87 -15.36 17.38
C LYS A 552 15.76 -16.35 18.53
N THR A 553 16.48 -17.46 18.41
CA THR A 553 16.49 -18.54 19.41
C THR A 553 17.29 -18.11 20.64
N PRO A 554 16.73 -18.19 21.86
CA PRO A 554 17.46 -17.83 23.07
C PRO A 554 18.40 -18.98 23.47
N ILE A 555 19.70 -18.69 23.59
CA ILE A 555 20.75 -19.62 24.01
C ILE A 555 21.23 -19.25 25.42
N PRO A 556 21.13 -20.14 26.43
CA PRO A 556 21.60 -19.86 27.77
C PRO A 556 23.12 -19.65 27.81
N ILE A 557 23.57 -18.75 28.67
CA ILE A 557 24.99 -18.52 28.94
C ILE A 557 25.34 -19.29 30.21
N GLU A 558 25.98 -20.45 30.06
CA GLU A 558 26.43 -21.27 31.19
C GLU A 558 27.38 -20.47 32.11
N GLY A 559 27.21 -20.60 33.43
CA GLY A 559 28.02 -19.87 34.42
C GLY A 559 27.58 -18.42 34.66
N SER A 560 26.45 -18.00 34.07
CA SER A 560 25.87 -16.66 34.26
C SER A 560 24.74 -16.61 35.29
N GLU A 561 24.57 -17.69 36.05
CA GLU A 561 23.50 -17.85 37.02
C GLU A 561 23.63 -16.84 38.17
N TYR A 562 22.50 -16.28 38.60
CA TYR A 562 22.45 -15.33 39.69
C TYR A 562 21.13 -15.44 40.46
N MET A 563 21.18 -15.09 41.74
CA MET A 563 20.02 -15.15 42.62
C MET A 563 19.29 -13.81 42.67
N LEU A 564 17.96 -13.86 42.66
CA LEU A 564 17.06 -12.75 42.98
C LEU A 564 16.09 -13.16 44.07
N GLU A 565 15.51 -12.17 44.75
CA GLU A 565 14.43 -12.37 45.71
C GLU A 565 13.14 -11.72 45.19
N ALA A 566 12.00 -12.37 45.44
CA ALA A 566 10.68 -11.83 45.15
C ALA A 566 9.68 -12.34 46.19
N ASP A 567 8.59 -11.61 46.39
CA ASP A 567 7.50 -12.04 47.27
C ASP A 567 6.56 -13.00 46.55
N LYS A 568 6.47 -12.89 45.21
CA LYS A 568 5.66 -13.77 44.37
C LYS A 568 6.20 -13.96 42.96
N VAL A 569 5.83 -15.07 42.33
CA VAL A 569 6.16 -15.37 40.93
C VAL A 569 4.89 -15.72 40.15
N PHE A 570 4.72 -15.09 38.99
CA PHE A 570 3.71 -15.48 38.00
C PHE A 570 4.36 -16.02 36.72
N ALA A 571 3.87 -17.15 36.23
CA ALA A 571 4.23 -17.69 34.92
C ALA A 571 3.28 -17.18 33.83
N ALA A 572 3.85 -16.73 32.71
CA ALA A 572 3.15 -16.30 31.50
C ALA A 572 3.87 -16.84 30.25
N ILE A 573 4.11 -18.16 30.24
CA ILE A 573 4.99 -18.84 29.28
C ILE A 573 4.26 -19.56 28.13
N GLY A 574 2.96 -19.29 27.96
CA GLY A 574 2.11 -19.86 26.92
C GLY A 574 0.94 -20.66 27.49
N GLN A 575 0.00 -21.01 26.63
CA GLN A 575 -1.25 -21.65 26.99
C GLN A 575 -1.59 -22.78 26.00
N THR A 576 -2.48 -23.67 26.41
CA THR A 576 -3.09 -24.72 25.59
C THR A 576 -4.58 -24.83 25.89
N TYR A 577 -5.31 -25.62 25.09
CA TYR A 577 -6.73 -25.83 25.27
C TYR A 577 -7.02 -27.04 26.16
N ASP A 578 -8.23 -27.14 26.68
CA ASP A 578 -8.67 -28.26 27.50
C ASP A 578 -9.13 -29.44 26.63
N ASN A 579 -8.37 -30.54 26.64
CA ASN A 579 -8.67 -31.77 25.88
C ASN A 579 -10.00 -32.44 26.28
N TYR A 580 -10.66 -32.03 27.37
CA TYR A 580 -11.99 -32.52 27.73
C TYR A 580 -13.00 -32.43 26.59
N ILE A 581 -12.91 -31.40 25.74
CA ILE A 581 -13.80 -31.23 24.58
C ILE A 581 -13.77 -32.45 23.64
N PHE A 582 -12.60 -33.09 23.52
CA PHE A 582 -12.38 -34.32 22.74
C PHE A 582 -12.28 -35.56 23.62
N SER A 583 -12.98 -35.58 24.76
CA SER A 583 -13.01 -36.73 25.69
C SER A 583 -11.62 -37.14 26.22
N GLY A 584 -10.70 -36.19 26.32
CA GLY A 584 -9.32 -36.42 26.78
C GLY A 584 -8.34 -36.80 25.67
N GLU A 585 -8.79 -36.94 24.42
CA GLU A 585 -7.91 -37.19 23.28
C GLU A 585 -7.12 -35.93 22.91
N THR A 586 -5.80 -36.09 22.72
CA THR A 586 -4.94 -35.00 22.26
C THR A 586 -5.07 -34.84 20.75
N ILE A 587 -5.73 -33.78 20.31
CA ILE A 587 -5.92 -33.48 18.89
C ILE A 587 -5.08 -32.28 18.49
N ARG A 588 -4.45 -32.34 17.32
CA ARG A 588 -3.91 -31.12 16.72
C ARG A 588 -5.04 -30.41 15.99
N ALA A 589 -5.80 -29.60 16.73
CA ALA A 589 -6.87 -28.80 16.16
C ALA A 589 -6.30 -27.87 15.09
N LYS A 590 -7.01 -27.76 13.97
CA LYS A 590 -6.78 -26.80 12.90
C LYS A 590 -8.08 -26.05 12.67
N GLN A 591 -7.96 -24.83 12.17
CA GLN A 591 -9.13 -24.03 11.86
C GLN A 591 -10.01 -24.78 10.85
N GLY A 592 -11.31 -24.81 11.12
CA GLY A 592 -12.27 -25.51 10.27
C GLY A 592 -12.51 -26.95 10.66
N LYS A 593 -12.88 -27.78 9.68
CA LYS A 593 -13.24 -29.19 9.94
C LYS A 593 -12.11 -29.94 10.62
N THR A 594 -12.42 -30.47 11.80
CA THR A 594 -11.49 -31.17 12.67
C THR A 594 -11.63 -32.68 12.49
N PRO A 595 -10.51 -33.42 12.29
CA PRO A 595 -10.54 -34.87 12.14
C PRO A 595 -10.70 -35.54 13.52
N PHE A 596 -11.90 -35.46 14.09
CA PHE A 596 -12.29 -36.18 15.31
C PHE A 596 -13.36 -37.21 14.98
N GLU A 597 -13.23 -38.42 15.52
CA GLU A 597 -14.19 -39.50 15.29
C GLU A 597 -15.46 -39.27 16.11
N ALA A 598 -16.47 -38.64 15.50
CA ALA A 598 -17.79 -38.41 16.06
C ALA A 598 -18.89 -38.77 15.06
N LYS A 599 -20.13 -38.94 15.54
CA LYS A 599 -21.30 -39.21 14.67
C LYS A 599 -21.72 -38.01 13.83
N ILE A 600 -21.24 -36.82 14.21
CA ILE A 600 -21.55 -35.54 13.59
C ILE A 600 -20.25 -34.81 13.21
N PRO A 601 -20.28 -33.92 12.21
CA PRO A 601 -19.12 -33.11 11.87
C PRO A 601 -18.71 -32.18 13.02
N VAL A 602 -17.40 -32.04 13.19
CA VAL A 602 -16.78 -31.20 14.22
C VAL A 602 -15.87 -30.19 13.54
N PHE A 603 -15.95 -28.94 13.98
CA PHE A 603 -15.13 -27.84 13.50
C PHE A 603 -14.43 -27.18 14.68
N SER A 604 -13.24 -26.61 14.48
CA SER A 604 -12.51 -25.88 15.52
C SER A 604 -12.24 -24.43 15.09
N ALA A 605 -12.38 -23.48 16.03
CA ALA A 605 -12.23 -22.05 15.79
C ALA A 605 -11.46 -21.34 16.93
N GLY A 606 -10.87 -20.19 16.62
CA GLY A 606 -10.15 -19.33 17.57
C GLY A 606 -8.86 -19.96 18.10
N ASP A 607 -8.35 -19.44 19.23
CA ASP A 607 -7.01 -19.71 19.78
C ASP A 607 -6.63 -21.19 19.99
N MET A 608 -7.61 -22.11 20.05
CA MET A 608 -7.32 -23.54 20.10
C MET A 608 -6.79 -24.10 18.76
N ALA A 609 -7.07 -23.39 17.67
CA ALA A 609 -6.88 -23.83 16.29
C ALA A 609 -6.08 -22.82 15.45
N TRP A 610 -6.31 -21.52 15.64
CA TRP A 610 -5.64 -20.43 14.93
C TRP A 610 -5.77 -19.09 15.66
N GLY A 611 -4.73 -18.25 15.56
CA GLY A 611 -4.71 -16.88 16.07
C GLY A 611 -4.17 -16.75 17.50
N GLY A 612 -4.18 -15.51 18.01
CA GLY A 612 -3.86 -15.16 19.40
C GLY A 612 -4.41 -13.81 19.84
N THR A 613 -5.20 -13.14 19.00
CA THR A 613 -5.85 -11.86 19.26
C THR A 613 -7.36 -11.96 19.09
N VAL A 614 -8.10 -11.01 19.67
CA VAL A 614 -9.57 -10.98 19.58
C VAL A 614 -10.06 -10.91 18.14
N THR A 615 -9.45 -10.07 17.29
CA THR A 615 -9.84 -9.91 15.88
C THR A 615 -9.57 -11.15 15.03
N GLU A 616 -8.46 -11.87 15.28
CA GLU A 616 -8.19 -13.16 14.64
C GLU A 616 -9.22 -14.21 15.06
N ALA A 617 -9.57 -14.26 16.34
CA ALA A 617 -10.60 -15.18 16.81
C ALA A 617 -11.97 -14.90 16.15
N ILE A 618 -12.34 -13.63 15.95
CA ILE A 618 -13.54 -13.23 15.21
C ILE A 618 -13.48 -13.70 13.75
N GLY A 619 -12.38 -13.44 13.05
CA GLY A 619 -12.15 -13.91 11.68
C GLY A 619 -12.23 -15.43 11.57
N SER A 620 -11.68 -16.13 12.57
CA SER A 620 -11.78 -17.58 12.68
C SER A 620 -13.23 -18.05 12.80
N GLY A 621 -14.02 -17.39 13.64
CA GLY A 621 -15.45 -17.63 13.79
C GLY A 621 -16.23 -17.42 12.50
N ASN A 622 -15.96 -16.34 11.76
CA ASN A 622 -16.58 -16.05 10.46
C ASN A 622 -16.28 -17.18 9.44
N LYS A 623 -15.01 -17.51 9.24
CA LYS A 623 -14.58 -18.57 8.30
C LYS A 623 -15.21 -19.93 8.66
N VAL A 624 -15.24 -20.29 9.94
CA VAL A 624 -15.81 -21.56 10.39
C VAL A 624 -17.34 -21.59 10.24
N ALA A 625 -18.04 -20.48 10.47
CA ALA A 625 -19.49 -20.42 10.22
C ALA A 625 -19.84 -20.61 8.74
N GLU A 626 -19.05 -20.04 7.82
CA GLU A 626 -19.21 -20.29 6.39
C GLU A 626 -18.95 -21.75 6.02
N GLU A 627 -17.88 -22.35 6.54
CA GLU A 627 -17.55 -23.76 6.29
C GLU A 627 -18.64 -24.70 6.81
N VAL A 628 -19.17 -24.47 8.01
CA VAL A 628 -20.28 -25.25 8.58
C VAL A 628 -21.51 -25.16 7.68
N ASN A 629 -21.87 -23.95 7.24
CA ASN A 629 -23.00 -23.76 6.35
C ASN A 629 -22.79 -24.47 5.00
N ALA A 630 -21.61 -24.32 4.39
CA ALA A 630 -21.30 -24.98 3.14
C ALA A 630 -21.33 -26.51 3.29
N TYR A 631 -20.83 -27.04 4.40
CA TYR A 631 -20.88 -28.47 4.71
C TYR A 631 -22.33 -28.98 4.82
N LEU A 632 -23.18 -28.30 5.60
CA LEU A 632 -24.58 -28.68 5.78
C LEU A 632 -25.44 -28.49 4.53
N ARG A 633 -25.04 -27.58 3.62
CA ARG A 633 -25.73 -27.33 2.34
C ARG A 633 -25.09 -28.05 1.15
N HIS A 634 -24.09 -28.89 1.38
CA HIS A 634 -23.35 -29.63 0.34
C HIS A 634 -22.78 -28.71 -0.76
N GLN A 635 -22.30 -27.54 -0.37
CA GLN A 635 -21.66 -26.57 -1.25
C GLN A 635 -20.14 -26.72 -1.18
N PRO A 636 -19.41 -26.45 -2.27
CA PRO A 636 -17.96 -26.37 -2.22
C PRO A 636 -17.53 -25.19 -1.33
N TYR A 637 -16.48 -25.41 -0.54
CA TYR A 637 -15.89 -24.38 0.31
C TYR A 637 -14.37 -24.56 0.30
N SER A 638 -13.65 -23.45 0.22
CA SER A 638 -12.20 -23.41 0.43
C SER A 638 -11.87 -22.28 1.40
N HIS A 639 -10.85 -22.51 2.23
CA HIS A 639 -10.21 -21.46 3.03
C HIS A 639 -9.17 -20.67 2.22
N ASP A 640 -8.95 -21.02 0.94
CA ASP A 640 -8.02 -20.30 0.08
C ASP A 640 -8.47 -18.84 -0.06
N GLU A 641 -7.60 -17.93 0.35
CA GLU A 641 -7.84 -16.50 0.22
C GLU A 641 -7.75 -16.12 -1.26
N HIS A 642 -8.79 -15.47 -1.76
CA HIS A 642 -8.68 -14.76 -3.03
C HIS A 642 -7.58 -13.71 -2.86
N VAL A 643 -6.50 -13.84 -3.63
CA VAL A 643 -5.45 -12.82 -3.68
C VAL A 643 -6.02 -11.62 -4.42
N SER A 644 -6.61 -10.70 -3.67
CA SER A 644 -7.02 -9.41 -4.21
C SER A 644 -5.78 -8.59 -4.56
N GLU A 645 -5.87 -7.78 -5.62
CA GLU A 645 -4.85 -6.78 -5.93
C GLU A 645 -4.89 -5.69 -4.84
N VAL A 646 -3.90 -5.70 -3.96
CA VAL A 646 -3.77 -4.75 -2.86
C VAL A 646 -3.10 -3.47 -3.37
N VAL A 647 -3.72 -2.33 -3.09
CA VAL A 647 -3.18 -1.02 -3.46
C VAL A 647 -1.96 -0.68 -2.62
N LEU A 648 -0.83 -0.46 -3.28
CA LEU A 648 0.43 -0.05 -2.70
C LEU A 648 0.58 1.47 -2.71
N PRO A 649 1.49 2.05 -1.91
CA PRO A 649 1.79 3.48 -1.96
C PRO A 649 2.15 3.97 -3.37
N SER A 650 2.91 3.16 -4.13
CA SER A 650 3.32 3.46 -5.51
C SER A 650 2.17 3.58 -6.50
N ASP A 651 1.00 3.04 -6.17
CA ASP A 651 -0.17 3.03 -7.05
C ASP A 651 -1.02 4.30 -6.90
N LEU A 652 -0.76 5.08 -5.84
CA LEU A 652 -1.49 6.29 -5.50
C LEU A 652 -0.81 7.51 -6.14
N ASN A 653 -1.62 8.47 -6.61
CA ASN A 653 -1.08 9.76 -7.02
C ASN A 653 -0.99 10.69 -5.79
N GLU A 654 0.20 10.70 -5.19
CA GLU A 654 0.52 11.40 -3.95
C GLU A 654 0.37 12.93 -4.01
N VAL A 655 0.39 13.52 -5.21
CA VAL A 655 0.31 14.98 -5.42
C VAL A 655 -0.99 15.58 -4.86
N TYR A 656 -2.05 14.76 -4.77
CA TYR A 656 -3.36 15.17 -4.29
C TYR A 656 -3.55 15.07 -2.78
N TYR A 657 -2.55 14.58 -2.04
CA TYR A 657 -2.67 14.35 -0.60
C TYR A 657 -1.73 15.26 0.19
N LEU A 658 -2.30 15.98 1.15
CA LEU A 658 -1.53 16.81 2.08
C LEU A 658 -1.15 16.01 3.33
N PRO A 659 0.10 16.16 3.83
CA PRO A 659 0.47 15.63 5.13
C PRO A 659 -0.38 16.30 6.22
N THR A 660 -1.10 15.49 7.00
CA THR A 660 -1.88 15.98 8.15
C THR A 660 -1.59 15.09 9.35
N PRO A 661 -1.27 15.64 10.53
CA PRO A 661 -0.98 14.82 11.71
C PRO A 661 -2.18 13.95 12.11
N ARG A 662 -1.89 12.74 12.58
CA ARG A 662 -2.87 11.82 13.19
C ARG A 662 -3.44 12.42 14.47
N ILE A 663 -4.74 12.20 14.69
CA ILE A 663 -5.40 12.55 15.94
C ILE A 663 -5.35 11.32 16.86
N ASP A 664 -4.52 11.40 17.90
CA ASP A 664 -4.39 10.35 18.91
C ASP A 664 -5.28 10.59 20.13
N ASN A 665 -5.63 9.51 20.81
CA ASN A 665 -6.44 9.52 22.02
C ASN A 665 -5.68 10.19 23.16
N GLU A 666 -6.42 10.88 24.02
CA GLU A 666 -5.85 11.33 25.29
C GLU A 666 -5.66 10.12 26.22
N ILE A 667 -4.45 9.98 26.77
CA ILE A 667 -4.12 8.93 27.74
C ILE A 667 -4.32 9.48 29.16
N TYR A 668 -5.02 8.71 29.99
CA TYR A 668 -5.18 8.99 31.41
C TYR A 668 -3.88 8.65 32.16
N HIS A 669 -3.25 9.69 32.72
CA HIS A 669 -2.04 9.57 33.54
C HIS A 669 -2.38 9.69 35.03
N ALA A 670 -2.54 8.54 35.70
CA ALA A 670 -2.71 8.51 37.15
C ALA A 670 -1.43 8.95 37.86
N LYS A 671 -1.55 9.68 38.97
CA LYS A 671 -0.40 9.99 39.86
C LYS A 671 0.00 8.79 40.73
N ASP A 672 -0.97 7.95 41.07
CA ASP A 672 -0.82 6.68 41.78
C ASP A 672 -1.83 5.70 41.17
N PHE A 673 -1.36 4.55 40.69
CA PHE A 673 -2.21 3.52 40.09
C PHE A 673 -2.90 2.65 41.14
N TYR A 674 -2.58 2.81 42.43
CA TYR A 674 -3.15 2.00 43.50
C TYR A 674 -4.69 2.09 43.56
N ASN A 675 -5.35 0.96 43.34
CA ASN A 675 -6.80 0.80 43.21
C ASN A 675 -7.46 1.67 42.11
N ASP A 676 -6.68 2.16 41.14
CA ASP A 676 -7.20 2.90 40.00
C ASP A 676 -7.39 1.97 38.79
N PHE A 677 -8.66 1.67 38.50
CA PHE A 677 -9.07 0.85 37.36
C PHE A 677 -9.81 1.68 36.30
N THR A 678 -9.64 3.01 36.33
CA THR A 678 -10.19 3.91 35.31
C THR A 678 -9.64 3.51 33.94
N GLU A 679 -10.51 3.58 32.92
CA GLU A 679 -10.12 3.29 31.54
C GLU A 679 -8.97 4.21 31.10
N VAL A 680 -7.91 3.62 30.54
CA VAL A 680 -6.64 4.34 30.28
C VAL A 680 -6.76 5.27 29.07
N MET A 681 -7.37 4.80 27.98
CA MET A 681 -7.54 5.61 26.77
C MET A 681 -8.90 6.28 26.77
N LYS A 682 -8.95 7.60 26.57
CA LYS A 682 -10.21 8.32 26.38
C LYS A 682 -10.68 8.24 24.92
N PRO A 683 -11.99 8.22 24.67
CA PRO A 683 -12.51 8.22 23.30
C PRO A 683 -12.28 9.59 22.64
N LEU A 684 -12.14 9.60 21.32
CA LEU A 684 -12.17 10.84 20.53
C LEU A 684 -13.60 11.39 20.46
N THR A 685 -13.72 12.71 20.29
CA THR A 685 -15.03 13.36 20.07
C THR A 685 -15.57 13.05 18.67
N SER A 686 -16.87 13.23 18.45
CA SER A 686 -17.48 13.03 17.13
C SER A 686 -16.85 13.91 16.04
N GLU A 687 -16.48 15.15 16.38
CA GLU A 687 -15.79 16.07 15.47
C GLU A 687 -14.38 15.56 15.13
N GLN A 688 -13.64 15.05 16.13
CA GLN A 688 -12.33 14.45 15.90
C GLN A 688 -12.43 13.20 15.03
N ILE A 689 -13.44 12.35 15.23
CA ILE A 689 -13.68 11.15 14.41
C ILE A 689 -13.97 11.51 12.95
N VAL A 690 -14.83 12.51 12.71
CA VAL A 690 -15.13 12.98 11.35
C VAL A 690 -13.87 13.51 10.68
N ASN A 691 -13.11 14.37 11.38
CA ASN A 691 -11.85 14.91 10.87
C ASN A 691 -10.81 13.82 10.60
N GLU A 692 -10.72 12.81 11.47
CA GLU A 692 -9.84 11.67 11.29
C GLU A 692 -10.27 10.80 10.10
N GLY A 693 -11.58 10.60 9.88
CA GLY A 693 -12.13 9.93 8.70
C GLY A 693 -11.81 10.66 7.40
N HIS A 694 -11.86 11.99 7.38
CA HIS A 694 -11.50 12.81 6.21
C HIS A 694 -10.03 12.71 5.79
N ARG A 695 -9.15 12.21 6.68
CA ARG A 695 -7.75 11.93 6.33
C ARG A 695 -7.61 10.69 5.43
N CYS A 696 -8.63 9.83 5.31
CA CYS A 696 -8.55 8.59 4.54
C CYS A 696 -8.26 8.85 3.05
N LEU A 697 -7.30 8.11 2.48
CA LEU A 697 -6.90 8.23 1.08
C LEU A 697 -7.86 7.53 0.11
N SER A 698 -8.88 6.82 0.61
CA SER A 698 -9.83 6.04 -0.20
C SER A 698 -9.14 5.06 -1.17
N CYS A 699 -8.01 4.47 -0.77
CA CYS A 699 -7.17 3.61 -1.62
C CYS A 699 -8.01 2.58 -2.39
N GLY A 700 -7.84 2.51 -3.70
CA GLY A 700 -8.47 1.52 -4.57
C GLY A 700 -9.95 1.77 -4.87
N GLU A 701 -10.54 2.89 -4.47
CA GLU A 701 -11.95 3.18 -4.74
C GLU A 701 -12.18 4.63 -5.17
N CYS A 702 -13.13 4.79 -6.10
CA CYS A 702 -13.51 6.09 -6.60
C CYS A 702 -14.35 6.83 -5.53
N PHE A 703 -13.81 7.92 -5.00
CA PHE A 703 -14.52 8.81 -4.08
C PHE A 703 -15.08 10.06 -4.77
N THR A 704 -15.18 10.04 -6.10
CA THR A 704 -15.82 11.10 -6.91
C THR A 704 -15.16 12.48 -6.72
N CYS A 705 -13.82 12.53 -6.73
CA CYS A 705 -13.09 13.81 -6.66
C CYS A 705 -13.29 14.73 -7.88
N GLY A 706 -13.69 14.15 -9.02
CA GLY A 706 -13.89 14.88 -10.27
C GLY A 706 -12.60 15.17 -11.07
N ASN A 707 -11.43 14.70 -10.64
CA ASN A 707 -10.17 14.93 -11.37
C ASN A 707 -10.26 14.40 -12.81
N CYS A 708 -10.67 13.14 -12.98
CA CYS A 708 -10.82 12.54 -14.30
C CYS A 708 -11.81 13.30 -15.19
N PHE A 709 -12.88 13.88 -14.63
CA PHE A 709 -13.80 14.77 -15.34
C PHE A 709 -13.09 16.05 -15.80
N ASN A 710 -12.37 16.71 -14.89
CA ASN A 710 -11.68 17.98 -15.15
C ASN A 710 -10.53 17.85 -16.16
N PHE A 711 -9.79 16.74 -16.11
CA PHE A 711 -8.62 16.50 -16.98
C PHE A 711 -8.96 15.76 -18.27
N CYS A 712 -10.22 15.37 -18.51
CA CYS A 712 -10.60 14.69 -19.73
C CYS A 712 -10.53 15.65 -20.94
N PRO A 713 -9.60 15.46 -21.89
CA PRO A 713 -9.46 16.38 -23.03
C PRO A 713 -10.62 16.29 -24.02
N ASP A 714 -11.36 15.17 -24.01
CA ASP A 714 -12.45 14.87 -24.93
C ASP A 714 -13.84 15.07 -24.28
N ALA A 715 -13.90 15.57 -23.04
CA ALA A 715 -15.15 15.69 -22.26
C ALA A 715 -15.96 14.37 -22.20
N ALA A 716 -15.27 13.23 -22.29
CA ALA A 716 -15.87 11.90 -22.33
C ALA A 716 -16.27 11.37 -20.94
N ILE A 717 -16.13 12.17 -19.88
CA ILE A 717 -16.51 11.78 -18.52
C ILE A 717 -17.69 12.65 -18.08
N SER A 718 -18.67 12.05 -17.42
CA SER A 718 -19.88 12.73 -16.93
C SER A 718 -20.34 12.15 -15.61
N TYR A 719 -21.22 12.88 -14.91
CA TYR A 719 -21.89 12.39 -13.71
C TYR A 719 -23.21 11.72 -14.11
N ASP A 720 -23.48 10.53 -13.55
CA ASP A 720 -24.80 9.91 -13.65
C ASP A 720 -25.82 10.55 -12.69
N GLU A 721 -27.06 10.10 -12.76
CA GLU A 721 -28.17 10.56 -11.91
C GLU A 721 -27.92 10.41 -10.40
N ASN A 722 -26.98 9.54 -10.01
CA ASN A 722 -26.59 9.31 -8.62
C ASN A 722 -25.27 10.03 -8.26
N GLY A 723 -24.79 10.91 -9.12
CA GLY A 723 -23.55 11.66 -8.92
C GLY A 723 -22.28 10.80 -9.07
N ARG A 724 -22.35 9.62 -9.70
CA ARG A 724 -21.16 8.79 -9.95
C ARG A 724 -20.54 9.13 -11.29
N LEU A 725 -19.21 9.08 -11.36
CA LEU A 725 -18.51 9.33 -12.61
C LEU A 725 -18.65 8.15 -13.58
N ARG A 726 -18.90 8.48 -14.86
CA ARG A 726 -19.07 7.54 -15.98
C ARG A 726 -18.22 7.97 -17.15
N ILE A 727 -17.64 6.98 -17.82
CA ILE A 727 -16.88 7.17 -19.05
C ILE A 727 -17.81 6.87 -20.22
N ASN A 728 -18.02 7.85 -21.09
CA ASN A 728 -18.70 7.66 -22.35
C ASN A 728 -17.71 7.11 -23.38
N TYR A 729 -17.78 5.79 -23.58
CA TYR A 729 -16.91 5.08 -24.51
C TYR A 729 -17.16 5.41 -25.99
N ASP A 730 -18.24 6.10 -26.34
CA ASP A 730 -18.43 6.60 -27.71
C ASP A 730 -17.47 7.75 -28.02
N TYR A 731 -16.97 8.47 -27.01
CA TYR A 731 -16.08 9.62 -27.18
C TYR A 731 -14.69 9.44 -26.54
N CYS A 732 -14.53 8.48 -25.64
CA CYS A 732 -13.26 8.21 -24.98
C CYS A 732 -12.22 7.65 -25.97
N LYS A 733 -11.13 8.40 -26.21
CA LYS A 733 -10.02 7.98 -27.08
C LYS A 733 -9.00 7.06 -26.39
N GLY A 734 -9.15 6.78 -25.10
CA GLY A 734 -8.24 5.90 -24.36
C GLY A 734 -6.85 6.49 -24.07
N CYS A 735 -6.73 7.80 -23.89
CA CYS A 735 -5.45 8.48 -23.68
C CYS A 735 -4.78 8.25 -22.32
N GLY A 736 -5.52 7.77 -21.31
CA GLY A 736 -4.96 7.43 -20.00
C GLY A 736 -4.83 8.55 -18.98
N ILE A 737 -5.04 9.82 -19.35
CA ILE A 737 -4.89 10.95 -18.43
C ILE A 737 -5.75 10.77 -17.17
N CYS A 738 -6.98 10.27 -17.31
CA CYS A 738 -7.83 9.97 -16.16
C CYS A 738 -7.26 8.90 -15.22
N VAL A 739 -6.46 7.95 -15.74
CA VAL A 739 -5.79 6.91 -14.94
C VAL A 739 -4.65 7.55 -14.15
N GLU A 740 -3.79 8.33 -14.82
CA GLU A 740 -2.66 9.01 -14.18
C GLU A 740 -3.10 10.05 -13.13
N GLU A 741 -4.19 10.78 -13.40
CA GLU A 741 -4.74 11.80 -12.50
C GLU A 741 -5.65 11.24 -11.41
N CYS A 742 -5.82 9.92 -11.34
CA CYS A 742 -6.63 9.28 -10.32
C CYS A 742 -5.86 9.20 -8.99
N PRO A 743 -6.26 9.95 -7.94
CA PRO A 743 -5.52 9.98 -6.68
C PRO A 743 -5.53 8.63 -5.94
N SER A 744 -6.62 7.87 -6.05
CA SER A 744 -6.83 6.63 -5.28
C SER A 744 -6.53 5.34 -6.05
N SER A 745 -6.01 5.39 -7.27
CA SER A 745 -5.83 4.18 -8.11
C SER A 745 -7.15 3.43 -8.42
N ALA A 746 -8.24 4.17 -8.61
CA ALA A 746 -9.58 3.65 -8.87
C ALA A 746 -9.97 3.59 -10.36
N ILE A 747 -9.03 3.86 -11.26
CA ILE A 747 -9.19 3.74 -12.71
C ILE A 747 -7.99 2.97 -13.24
N ASP A 748 -8.22 1.97 -14.08
CA ASP A 748 -7.15 1.17 -14.68
C ASP A 748 -7.40 0.96 -16.18
N PHE A 749 -6.36 0.56 -16.91
CA PHE A 749 -6.46 0.21 -18.32
C PHE A 749 -6.86 -1.24 -18.52
N LYS A 750 -7.85 -1.44 -19.38
CA LYS A 750 -8.19 -2.76 -19.92
C LYS A 750 -7.82 -2.84 -21.38
N LEU A 751 -7.04 -3.88 -21.73
CA LEU A 751 -6.80 -4.26 -23.11
C LEU A 751 -8.11 -4.72 -23.74
N ILE A 752 -8.45 -4.15 -24.90
CA ILE A 752 -9.57 -4.66 -25.70
C ILE A 752 -9.11 -5.98 -26.33
N VAL A 753 -9.45 -7.10 -25.71
CA VAL A 753 -9.33 -8.41 -26.36
C VAL A 753 -10.44 -8.48 -27.39
N LYS A 754 -10.12 -8.23 -28.67
CA LYS A 754 -11.03 -8.52 -29.77
C LYS A 754 -11.22 -10.05 -29.83
N ASN A 755 -12.40 -10.54 -29.45
CA ASN A 755 -12.86 -11.87 -29.82
C ASN A 755 -13.13 -11.97 -31.32
#